data_AF-A0A6A4H0R4-F1
#
_entry.id   AF-A0A6A4H0R4-F1
#
_cell.length_a   1.000
_cell.length_b   1.000
_cell.length_c   1.000
_cell.angle_alpha   90.00
_cell.angle_beta   90.00
_cell.angle_gamma   90.00
#
_symmetry.space_group_name_H-M   'P 1'
#
loop_
_entity.id
_entity.type
_entity.pdbx_description
1 polymer ?
#
loop_
_entity_poly.entity_id
_entity_poly.type
_entity_poly.pdbx_seq_one_letter_code
_entity_poly.pdbx_strand_id
1 'polypeptide(L)'
;MDVISSHSSRWISNAPGKLYRALPSVALGIMFNVLDSVSTGLLLFPSDGGAFQSVQLQALSMFIMSTITSQIAITLGGSRFPGAIGAMLIEILPFLRGTDSPALIPTVMAAYALTSFLTGASFIILGLLKLGNLVAYFPQTVLTGAIGAIGLSLFILALGLTLPSSSPDLSLGNARSVLFNDTHLPLLAASFIPALFLSFSIRSQSLKRWTRGMVQSDYYIPTYLFCIPIFFWIVAGATHVSKDSLVDSGWLFQVAASESQPGTGIGDTWNYWKDFNFSLVEWRAMKNALANIVLVVVIGVLNLPIYVPALAFSLDVSYDMNHEFFGQGAANLLAGLTGTVPNILQYSYSVFFTRAHGGRFEATMVTILTFVLFVTSGLLLPYVPTILASSLVLFLGLELMAIAVWESARTLVLLEYSIVLATLLACTFLGFAQGFGVGIGASTVVYLAYGVVDSRARAVQWEEWNETHRQSLEQRRQSGEHELDSLNSSSTALRALPFNLTPSTATLALEANHSSSTGIRVDVESARSTAPNTNDVMLRINARIIALTGYVFFATIPSLEMEILNGSNGPQRPRFVILDLSTVYRLETAAAQAFDRARRDLYPSILVCAGLTGRSGAYADFQRAGVEIRFFESSGTGSATKTAATTEDVKEGEREILAFRTCKQALLWCQRRYEHDAVQSHTGSDKKGLTDEEVYDLFCTQTKFEPREVFATENVSDIEEPIPTSTLAQLIALGGRIQNYHSGQLIMQNPQRIVFLVDGEAEIITAATNSSLSTDASTSRLSLTNFLMMMPHESLAYVRERANSLWTGSRAQQNVASSARVGAGEILDFIQRDESFVQDKTMRVVRARSRCYAVEIGTKGSERLRTWAIDKAAWWLILDSIVS
;
A
#
# COMPACT_ATOMS: atom_id res chain seq x y z
N MET A 1 14.12 3.65 56.74
CA MET A 1 14.29 5.12 56.70
C MET A 1 15.52 5.52 55.88
N ASP A 2 16.62 4.76 55.90
CA ASP A 2 17.86 5.11 55.16
C ASP A 2 17.80 5.03 53.63
N VAL A 3 16.88 4.23 53.06
CA VAL A 3 16.63 4.22 51.61
C VAL A 3 15.86 5.49 51.18
N ILE A 4 14.95 5.98 52.02
CA ILE A 4 14.20 7.22 51.76
C ILE A 4 15.10 8.44 51.95
N SER A 5 16.00 8.43 52.93
CA SER A 5 16.97 9.52 53.16
C SER A 5 18.08 9.58 52.11
N SER A 6 18.49 8.43 51.54
CA SER A 6 19.48 8.39 50.45
C SER A 6 18.88 8.75 49.08
N HIS A 7 17.62 8.43 48.83
CA HIS A 7 16.90 8.94 47.66
C HIS A 7 16.62 10.44 47.83
N SER A 8 16.15 10.92 48.98
CA SER A 8 15.86 12.35 49.18
C SER A 8 17.12 13.22 49.14
N SER A 9 18.26 12.76 49.68
CA SER A 9 19.53 13.50 49.62
C SER A 9 20.10 13.62 48.20
N ARG A 10 20.00 12.56 47.37
CA ARG A 10 20.34 12.61 45.93
C ARG A 10 19.38 13.48 45.11
N TRP A 11 18.12 13.58 45.52
CA TRP A 11 17.15 14.48 44.91
C TRP A 11 17.48 15.95 45.19
N ILE A 12 17.87 16.28 46.42
CA ILE A 12 18.22 17.65 46.84
C ILE A 12 19.54 18.11 46.21
N SER A 13 20.55 17.24 46.11
CA SER A 13 21.86 17.61 45.55
C SER A 13 21.85 17.86 44.03
N ASN A 14 20.92 17.24 43.30
CA ASN A 14 20.76 17.40 41.84
C ASN A 14 19.57 18.29 41.43
N ALA A 15 18.84 18.84 42.41
CA ALA A 15 17.67 19.71 42.19
C ALA A 15 17.96 20.92 41.28
N PRO A 16 19.04 21.71 41.44
CA PRO A 16 19.25 22.90 40.61
C PRO A 16 19.53 22.55 39.13
N GLY A 17 20.26 21.46 38.86
CA GLY A 17 20.52 21.01 37.50
C GLY A 17 19.28 20.44 36.79
N LYS A 18 18.41 19.75 37.53
CA LYS A 18 17.10 19.31 37.02
C LYS A 18 16.14 20.47 36.81
N LEU A 19 16.11 21.44 37.73
CA LEU A 19 15.24 22.61 37.64
C LEU A 19 15.58 23.47 36.42
N TYR A 20 16.88 23.66 36.13
CA TYR A 20 17.31 24.34 34.91
C TYR A 20 16.78 23.63 33.66
N ARG A 21 16.98 22.30 33.55
CA ARG A 21 16.49 21.53 32.40
C ARG A 21 14.96 21.48 32.29
N ALA A 22 14.26 21.59 33.42
CA ALA A 22 12.80 21.59 33.51
C ALA A 22 12.16 22.94 33.15
N LEU A 23 12.91 24.04 33.25
CA LEU A 23 12.39 25.39 33.09
C LEU A 23 11.65 25.65 31.76
N PRO A 24 12.17 25.23 30.57
CA PRO A 24 11.49 25.51 29.30
C PRO A 24 10.17 24.75 29.16
N SER A 25 10.11 23.47 29.55
CA SER A 25 8.87 22.68 29.50
C SER A 25 7.85 23.15 30.53
N VAL A 26 8.27 23.47 31.76
CA VAL A 26 7.37 24.00 32.80
C VAL A 26 6.79 25.35 32.38
N ALA A 27 7.63 26.24 31.84
CA ALA A 27 7.20 27.52 31.27
C ALA A 27 6.17 27.33 30.15
N LEU A 28 6.43 26.39 29.23
CA LEU A 28 5.51 26.11 28.13
C LEU A 28 4.19 25.53 28.61
N GLY A 29 4.23 24.56 29.53
CA GLY A 29 3.05 23.91 30.11
C GLY A 29 2.16 24.89 30.87
N ILE A 30 2.74 25.78 31.67
CA ILE A 30 1.96 26.79 32.38
C ILE A 30 1.34 27.81 31.40
N MET A 31 2.05 28.17 30.33
CA MET A 31 1.50 29.06 29.30
C MET A 31 0.33 28.42 28.57
N PHE A 32 0.39 27.12 28.23
CA PHE A 32 -0.76 26.41 27.67
C PHE A 32 -1.96 26.47 28.60
N ASN A 33 -1.77 26.15 29.90
CA ASN A 33 -2.87 26.17 30.86
C ASN A 33 -3.46 27.57 31.06
N VAL A 34 -2.63 28.61 31.15
CA VAL A 34 -3.11 30.00 31.24
C VAL A 34 -3.91 30.34 30.00
N LEU A 35 -3.30 30.21 28.82
CA LEU A 35 -3.89 30.75 27.60
C LEU A 35 -5.15 30.00 27.19
N ASP A 36 -5.20 28.68 27.39
CA ASP A 36 -6.40 27.88 27.16
C ASP A 36 -7.52 28.22 28.17
N SER A 37 -7.16 28.44 29.44
CA SER A 37 -8.14 28.86 30.44
C SER A 37 -8.75 30.22 30.09
N VAL A 38 -7.94 31.17 29.61
CA VAL A 38 -8.43 32.49 29.21
C VAL A 38 -9.24 32.43 27.91
N SER A 39 -8.79 31.66 26.92
CA SER A 39 -9.47 31.57 25.62
C SER A 39 -10.78 30.80 25.69
N THR A 40 -10.78 29.70 26.44
CA THR A 40 -11.83 28.68 26.37
C THR A 40 -12.61 28.58 27.68
N GLY A 41 -11.96 28.83 28.82
CA GLY A 41 -12.62 28.79 30.13
C GLY A 41 -13.72 29.84 30.29
N LEU A 42 -13.59 31.00 29.63
CA LEU A 42 -14.64 32.03 29.60
C LEU A 42 -15.85 31.61 28.76
N LEU A 43 -15.69 30.72 27.78
CA LEU A 43 -16.79 30.22 26.95
C LEU A 43 -17.69 29.23 27.69
N LEU A 44 -17.24 28.69 28.83
CA LEU A 44 -18.01 27.74 29.62
C LEU A 44 -19.35 28.32 30.08
N PHE A 45 -19.45 29.63 30.30
CA PHE A 45 -20.71 30.32 30.51
C PHE A 45 -20.82 31.49 29.53
N PRO A 46 -21.78 31.45 28.57
CA PRO A 46 -21.85 32.46 27.51
C PRO A 46 -22.12 33.87 28.07
N SER A 47 -21.57 34.88 27.39
CA SER A 47 -21.70 36.30 27.74
C SER A 47 -23.02 36.95 27.30
N ASP A 48 -23.81 36.26 26.49
CA ASP A 48 -24.97 36.82 25.78
C ASP A 48 -26.20 36.99 26.67
N GLY A 49 -26.13 37.90 27.64
CA GLY A 49 -27.24 38.35 28.48
C GLY A 49 -27.79 37.32 29.47
N GLY A 50 -28.14 37.77 30.68
CA GLY A 50 -28.83 36.96 31.69
C GLY A 50 -27.94 36.49 32.85
N ALA A 51 -28.39 35.46 33.56
CA ALA A 51 -27.83 34.99 34.83
C ALA A 51 -26.36 34.52 34.76
N PHE A 52 -25.82 34.23 33.57
CA PHE A 52 -24.47 33.69 33.38
C PHE A 52 -23.36 34.75 33.34
N GLN A 53 -23.70 36.02 33.12
CA GLN A 53 -22.71 37.09 32.98
C GLN A 53 -21.92 37.34 34.29
N SER A 54 -22.54 37.12 35.45
CA SER A 54 -21.91 37.28 36.77
C SER A 54 -21.01 36.10 37.18
N VAL A 55 -21.07 34.97 36.45
CA VAL A 55 -20.47 33.67 36.83
C VAL A 55 -19.24 33.32 35.95
N GLN A 56 -18.84 34.19 35.01
CA GLN A 56 -17.76 33.91 34.06
C GLN A 56 -16.41 33.58 34.73
N LEU A 57 -16.06 34.27 35.82
CA LEU A 57 -14.82 33.96 36.55
C LEU A 57 -14.91 32.65 37.34
N GLN A 58 -16.11 32.24 37.75
CA GLN A 58 -16.35 30.92 38.37
C GLN A 58 -16.24 29.81 37.31
N ALA A 59 -16.68 30.06 36.07
CA ALA A 59 -16.45 29.18 34.91
C ALA A 59 -14.95 28.94 34.66
N LEU A 60 -14.15 30.01 34.67
CA LEU A 60 -12.69 29.90 34.55
C LEU A 60 -12.09 29.06 35.68
N SER A 61 -12.58 29.24 36.90
CA SER A 61 -12.13 28.45 38.06
C SER A 61 -12.47 26.96 37.91
N MET A 62 -13.67 26.63 37.41
CA MET A 62 -14.06 25.24 37.09
C MET A 62 -13.18 24.64 36.00
N PHE A 63 -12.83 25.42 34.96
CA PHE A 63 -11.92 25.00 33.90
C PHE A 63 -10.54 24.65 34.47
N ILE A 64 -9.93 25.58 35.22
CA ILE A 64 -8.59 25.38 35.78
C ILE A 64 -8.59 24.19 36.75
N MET A 65 -9.64 24.04 37.56
CA MET A 65 -9.77 22.90 38.48
C MET A 65 -9.94 21.56 37.74
N SER A 66 -10.68 21.53 36.62
CA SER A 66 -10.76 20.34 35.76
C SER A 66 -9.37 19.98 35.20
N THR A 67 -8.60 20.96 34.74
CA THR A 67 -7.21 20.78 34.30
C THR A 67 -6.32 20.24 35.42
N ILE A 68 -6.44 20.76 36.64
CA ILE A 68 -5.68 20.27 37.81
C ILE A 68 -6.03 18.81 38.12
N THR A 69 -7.32 18.46 38.19
CA THR A 69 -7.74 17.06 38.46
C THR A 69 -7.28 16.11 37.36
N SER A 70 -7.34 16.54 36.10
CA SER A 70 -6.80 15.79 34.97
C SER A 70 -5.30 15.54 35.14
N GLN A 71 -4.54 16.60 35.42
CA GLN A 71 -3.09 16.50 35.51
C GLN A 71 -2.64 15.66 36.70
N ILE A 72 -3.34 15.73 37.84
CA ILE A 72 -3.08 14.88 39.01
C ILE A 72 -3.22 13.40 38.63
N ALA A 73 -4.34 13.01 38.01
CA ALA A 73 -4.57 11.62 37.62
C ALA A 73 -3.52 11.11 36.61
N ILE A 74 -3.24 11.91 35.58
CA ILE A 74 -2.26 11.59 34.53
C ILE A 74 -0.85 11.45 35.12
N THR A 75 -0.42 12.42 35.94
CA THR A 75 0.94 12.48 36.51
C THR A 75 1.19 11.39 37.55
N LEU A 76 0.18 11.03 38.35
CA LEU A 76 0.25 9.95 39.35
C LEU A 76 0.20 8.54 38.74
N GLY A 77 0.31 8.41 37.42
CA GLY A 77 0.43 7.12 36.73
C GLY A 77 -0.80 6.73 35.91
N GLY A 78 -1.78 7.62 35.77
CA GLY A 78 -2.90 7.43 34.86
C GLY A 78 -2.46 7.31 33.40
N SER A 79 -1.40 8.02 33.00
CA SER A 79 -0.84 7.91 31.64
C SER A 79 0.54 7.26 31.62
N ARG A 80 0.79 6.46 30.58
CA ARG A 80 2.10 5.90 30.23
C ARG A 80 3.00 6.94 29.58
N PHE A 81 2.44 7.99 29.00
CA PHE A 81 3.21 9.10 28.45
C PHE A 81 3.74 9.98 29.59
N PRO A 82 5.07 10.07 29.78
CA PRO A 82 5.63 10.84 30.89
C PRO A 82 5.42 12.35 30.73
N GLY A 83 5.29 12.85 29.50
CA GLY A 83 5.02 14.27 29.18
C GLY A 83 3.57 14.56 28.79
N ALA A 84 2.61 13.71 29.20
CA ALA A 84 1.20 13.98 28.95
C ALA A 84 0.69 15.18 29.77
N ILE A 85 0.02 16.08 29.08
CA ILE A 85 -0.69 17.22 29.66
C ILE A 85 -2.18 17.01 29.44
N GLY A 86 -2.97 17.07 30.52
CA GLY A 86 -4.43 16.99 30.47
C GLY A 86 -5.06 18.37 30.68
N ALA A 87 -6.17 18.62 29.99
CA ALA A 87 -6.94 19.85 30.10
C ALA A 87 -8.44 19.56 30.02
N MET A 88 -9.25 20.58 30.24
CA MET A 88 -10.71 20.52 30.06
C MET A 88 -11.07 20.16 28.60
N LEU A 89 -12.12 19.35 28.42
CA LEU A 89 -12.58 18.92 27.11
C LEU A 89 -13.52 19.98 26.49
N ILE A 90 -13.11 20.59 25.38
CA ILE A 90 -13.71 21.80 24.80
C ILE A 90 -15.03 21.48 24.06
N GLU A 91 -15.15 20.30 23.48
CA GLU A 91 -16.27 19.87 22.62
C GLU A 91 -17.62 19.70 23.38
N ILE A 92 -17.67 20.06 24.66
CA ILE A 92 -18.82 19.98 25.56
C ILE A 92 -19.64 21.29 25.61
N LEU A 93 -19.10 22.37 25.07
CA LEU A 93 -19.71 23.70 25.04
C LEU A 93 -21.11 23.83 24.37
N PRO A 94 -21.60 22.95 23.45
CA PRO A 94 -22.84 23.24 22.70
C PRO A 94 -24.18 23.28 23.46
N PHE A 95 -24.24 23.11 24.79
CA PHE A 95 -25.51 22.76 25.48
C PHE A 95 -26.08 23.81 26.45
N LEU A 96 -25.55 25.03 26.50
CA LEU A 96 -26.04 26.07 27.40
C LEU A 96 -26.97 27.07 26.71
N ARG A 97 -28.28 26.79 26.76
CA ARG A 97 -29.32 27.79 26.51
C ARG A 97 -30.45 27.59 27.51
N GLY A 98 -30.74 28.61 28.31
CA GLY A 98 -31.80 28.60 29.29
C GLY A 98 -32.23 30.02 29.63
N THR A 99 -33.50 30.18 29.98
CA THR A 99 -34.07 31.46 30.45
C THR A 99 -33.68 31.71 31.90
N ASP A 100 -33.52 32.98 32.28
CA ASP A 100 -33.14 33.41 33.63
C ASP A 100 -34.03 32.80 34.73
N SER A 101 -33.49 31.80 35.43
CA SER A 101 -34.08 31.17 36.62
C SER A 101 -32.99 31.00 37.67
N PRO A 102 -33.28 31.22 38.97
CA PRO A 102 -32.31 31.00 40.04
C PRO A 102 -31.85 29.54 40.16
N ALA A 103 -32.62 28.60 39.61
CA ALA A 103 -32.26 27.18 39.54
C ALA A 103 -31.33 26.82 38.37
N LEU A 104 -31.10 27.75 37.43
CA LEU A 104 -30.38 27.50 36.18
C LEU A 104 -28.90 27.15 36.43
N ILE A 105 -28.17 28.01 37.15
CA ILE A 105 -26.73 27.83 37.42
C ILE A 105 -26.47 26.52 38.21
N PRO A 106 -27.15 26.25 39.35
CA PRO A 106 -26.93 24.99 40.09
C PRO A 106 -27.25 23.75 39.26
N THR A 107 -28.30 23.79 38.44
CA THR A 107 -28.70 22.65 37.59
C THR A 107 -27.68 22.39 36.49
N VAL A 108 -27.14 23.44 35.85
CA VAL A 108 -26.10 23.33 34.82
C VAL A 108 -24.80 22.80 35.41
N MET A 109 -24.37 23.31 36.55
CA MET A 109 -23.15 22.84 37.22
C MET A 109 -23.27 21.37 37.64
N ALA A 110 -24.44 20.96 38.17
CA ALA A 110 -24.71 19.56 38.47
C ALA A 110 -24.71 18.68 37.21
N ALA A 111 -25.23 19.18 36.08
CA ALA A 111 -25.20 18.47 34.81
C ALA A 111 -23.76 18.30 34.28
N TYR A 112 -22.90 19.31 34.43
CA TYR A 112 -21.48 19.20 34.08
C TYR A 112 -20.75 18.17 34.93
N ALA A 113 -20.92 18.22 36.26
CA ALA A 113 -20.33 17.26 37.18
C ALA A 113 -20.79 15.82 36.87
N LEU A 114 -22.09 15.64 36.58
CA LEU A 114 -22.65 14.34 36.17
C LEU A 114 -22.04 13.87 34.85
N THR A 115 -21.88 14.76 33.87
CA THR A 115 -21.26 14.44 32.58
C THR A 115 -19.82 13.97 32.78
N SER A 116 -19.03 14.63 33.64
CA SER A 116 -17.66 14.21 33.99
C SER A 116 -17.65 12.82 34.60
N PHE A 117 -18.55 12.58 35.55
CA PHE A 117 -18.67 11.28 36.19
C PHE A 117 -19.01 10.17 35.17
N LEU A 118 -19.99 10.42 34.29
CA LEU A 118 -20.40 9.46 33.26
C LEU A 118 -19.31 9.22 32.21
N THR A 119 -18.58 10.25 31.79
CA THR A 119 -17.41 10.10 30.90
C THR A 119 -16.33 9.25 31.56
N GLY A 120 -16.05 9.49 32.85
CA GLY A 120 -15.08 8.71 33.62
C GLY A 120 -15.48 7.23 33.74
N ALA A 121 -16.75 6.98 34.06
CA ALA A 121 -17.30 5.62 34.11
C ALA A 121 -17.23 4.91 32.76
N SER A 122 -17.59 5.60 31.66
CA SER A 122 -17.51 5.06 30.31
C SER A 122 -16.09 4.64 29.93
N PHE A 123 -15.08 5.47 30.21
CA PHE A 123 -13.69 5.10 29.93
C PHE A 123 -13.24 3.88 30.73
N ILE A 124 -13.59 3.80 32.03
CA ILE A 124 -13.26 2.63 32.85
C ILE A 124 -13.92 1.37 32.27
N ILE A 125 -15.18 1.45 31.83
CA ILE A 125 -15.89 0.33 31.20
C ILE A 125 -15.17 -0.11 29.91
N LEU A 126 -14.77 0.83 29.05
CA LEU A 126 -14.02 0.50 27.83
C LEU A 126 -12.68 -0.18 28.13
N GLY A 127 -11.96 0.29 29.15
CA GLY A 127 -10.73 -0.33 29.63
C GLY A 127 -10.95 -1.73 30.20
N LEU A 128 -12.02 -1.95 30.98
CA LEU A 128 -12.39 -3.27 31.54
C LEU A 128 -12.75 -4.27 30.45
N LEU A 129 -13.43 -3.83 29.39
CA LEU A 129 -13.79 -4.65 28.23
C LEU A 129 -12.61 -4.89 27.27
N LYS A 130 -11.43 -4.31 27.54
CA LYS A 130 -10.22 -4.37 26.68
C LYS A 130 -10.47 -3.89 25.25
N LEU A 131 -11.43 -2.97 25.07
CA LEU A 131 -11.78 -2.41 23.76
C LEU A 131 -10.69 -1.49 23.20
N GLY A 132 -9.69 -1.12 24.01
CA GLY A 132 -8.53 -0.37 23.54
C GLY A 132 -7.73 -1.09 22.46
N ASN A 133 -7.81 -2.43 22.40
CA ASN A 133 -7.14 -3.22 21.35
C ASN A 133 -7.72 -2.94 19.95
N LEU A 134 -8.98 -2.49 19.86
CA LEU A 134 -9.61 -2.16 18.58
C LEU A 134 -9.06 -0.85 17.98
N VAL A 135 -8.58 0.05 18.84
CA VAL A 135 -8.03 1.35 18.44
C VAL A 135 -6.77 1.18 17.59
N ALA A 136 -6.03 0.09 17.78
CA ALA A 136 -4.84 -0.24 16.99
C ALA A 136 -5.12 -0.48 15.49
N TYR A 137 -6.39 -0.72 15.11
CA TYR A 137 -6.78 -0.91 13.70
C TYR A 137 -7.10 0.41 12.98
N PHE A 138 -7.02 1.56 13.64
CA PHE A 138 -7.28 2.84 12.99
C PHE A 138 -6.23 3.15 11.91
N PRO A 139 -6.66 3.47 10.67
CA PRO A 139 -5.73 3.81 9.60
C PRO A 139 -4.94 5.07 9.94
N GLN A 140 -3.63 5.04 9.71
CA GLN A 140 -2.75 6.17 10.01
C GLN A 140 -3.08 7.41 9.17
N THR A 141 -3.59 7.23 7.95
CA THR A 141 -4.04 8.32 7.07
C THR A 141 -5.22 9.08 7.67
N VAL A 142 -6.16 8.37 8.32
CA VAL A 142 -7.31 8.98 9.01
C VAL A 142 -6.84 9.73 10.26
N LEU A 143 -5.94 9.16 11.05
CA LEU A 143 -5.35 9.84 12.22
C LEU A 143 -4.62 11.13 11.81
N THR A 144 -3.84 11.08 10.72
CA THR A 144 -3.15 12.25 10.16
C THR A 144 -4.14 13.32 9.71
N GLY A 145 -5.24 12.94 9.04
CA GLY A 145 -6.31 13.87 8.67
C GLY A 145 -7.01 14.50 9.86
N ALA A 146 -7.25 13.72 10.93
CA ALA A 146 -7.81 14.23 12.19
C ALA A 146 -6.89 15.25 12.86
N ILE A 147 -5.57 15.02 12.89
CA ILE A 147 -4.58 16.01 13.37
C ILE A 147 -4.69 17.32 12.57
N GLY A 148 -4.84 17.22 11.26
CA GLY A 148 -5.04 18.39 10.39
C GLY A 148 -6.34 19.14 10.69
N ALA A 149 -7.43 18.43 10.97
CA ALA A 149 -8.71 19.04 11.37
C ALA A 149 -8.61 19.77 12.70
N ILE A 150 -7.91 19.19 13.69
CA ILE A 150 -7.62 19.85 14.97
C ILE A 150 -6.80 21.12 14.73
N GLY A 151 -5.75 21.02 13.89
CA GLY A 151 -4.94 22.18 13.52
C GLY A 151 -5.75 23.31 12.88
N LEU A 152 -6.62 22.99 11.93
CA LEU A 152 -7.49 23.97 11.28
C LEU A 152 -8.54 24.55 12.24
N SER A 153 -9.06 23.75 13.17
CA SER A 153 -10.01 24.23 14.18
C SER A 153 -9.34 25.19 15.16
N LEU A 154 -8.11 24.90 15.60
CA LEU A 154 -7.30 25.82 16.41
C LEU A 154 -6.98 27.10 15.64
N PHE A 155 -6.69 27.00 14.35
CA PHE A 155 -6.47 28.17 13.50
C PHE A 155 -7.70 29.09 13.46
N ILE A 156 -8.89 28.52 13.24
CA ILE A 156 -10.16 29.27 13.23
C ILE A 156 -10.46 29.86 14.61
N LEU A 157 -10.29 29.07 15.68
CA LEU A 157 -10.47 29.52 17.06
C LEU A 157 -9.57 30.73 17.37
N ALA A 158 -8.30 30.66 16.97
CA ALA A 158 -7.35 31.72 17.24
C ALA A 158 -7.64 33.02 16.49
N LEU A 159 -8.24 32.93 15.29
CA LEU A 159 -8.80 34.10 14.60
C LEU A 159 -9.98 34.68 15.39
N GLY A 160 -10.86 33.83 15.92
CA GLY A 160 -11.96 34.24 16.80
C GLY A 160 -11.50 34.99 18.05
N LEU A 161 -10.37 34.60 18.65
CA LEU A 161 -9.79 35.29 19.81
C LEU A 161 -9.30 36.71 19.52
N THR A 162 -9.12 37.09 18.25
CA THR A 162 -8.77 38.48 17.86
C THR A 162 -9.99 39.37 17.71
N LEU A 163 -11.20 38.79 17.80
CA LEU A 163 -12.45 39.51 17.62
C LEU A 163 -12.97 40.01 18.98
N PRO A 164 -13.42 41.27 19.09
CA PRO A 164 -14.10 41.73 20.30
C PRO A 164 -15.43 41.02 20.51
N SER A 165 -15.86 40.90 21.76
CA SER A 165 -17.12 40.26 22.16
C SER A 165 -18.39 40.89 21.56
N SER A 166 -18.28 42.10 21.02
CA SER A 166 -19.39 42.80 20.34
C SER A 166 -19.54 42.43 18.85
N SER A 167 -18.60 41.68 18.29
CA SER A 167 -18.61 41.29 16.88
C SER A 167 -19.32 39.95 16.68
N PRO A 168 -20.01 39.75 15.52
CA PRO A 168 -20.71 38.50 15.25
C PRO A 168 -19.73 37.34 15.08
N ASP A 169 -20.17 36.13 15.45
CA ASP A 169 -19.40 34.89 15.29
C ASP A 169 -18.82 34.75 13.87
N LEU A 170 -17.59 34.26 13.81
CA LEU A 170 -16.86 34.10 12.56
C LEU A 170 -17.50 32.99 11.71
N SER A 171 -18.21 33.40 10.66
CA SER A 171 -18.79 32.51 9.64
C SER A 171 -18.20 32.81 8.27
N LEU A 172 -18.24 31.83 7.36
CA LEU A 172 -17.67 31.98 6.01
C LEU A 172 -18.27 33.17 5.23
N GLY A 173 -19.54 33.50 5.49
CA GLY A 173 -20.22 34.66 4.89
C GLY A 173 -19.77 36.01 5.45
N ASN A 174 -19.42 36.07 6.73
CA ASN A 174 -19.05 37.32 7.42
C ASN A 174 -17.53 37.49 7.60
N ALA A 175 -16.74 36.47 7.27
CA ALA A 175 -15.30 36.44 7.50
C ALA A 175 -14.58 37.63 6.88
N ARG A 176 -14.97 38.06 5.67
CA ARG A 176 -14.34 39.20 5.00
C ARG A 176 -14.59 40.52 5.74
N SER A 177 -15.83 40.79 6.12
CA SER A 177 -16.21 42.04 6.76
C SER A 177 -15.74 42.14 8.21
N VAL A 178 -15.62 41.00 8.90
CA VAL A 178 -15.24 40.94 10.31
C VAL A 178 -13.72 40.96 10.48
N LEU A 179 -12.97 40.19 9.68
CA LEU A 179 -11.50 40.10 9.82
C LEU A 179 -10.74 41.26 9.17
N PHE A 180 -11.21 41.80 8.04
CA PHE A 180 -10.49 42.81 7.26
C PHE A 180 -11.05 44.23 7.45
N ASN A 181 -11.60 44.52 8.63
CA ASN A 181 -11.99 45.89 9.00
C ASN A 181 -10.75 46.70 9.41
N ASP A 182 -10.71 47.99 9.08
CA ASP A 182 -9.56 48.87 9.36
C ASP A 182 -9.21 48.96 10.86
N THR A 183 -10.21 48.76 11.72
CA THR A 183 -10.04 48.72 13.18
C THR A 183 -9.45 47.41 13.70
N HIS A 184 -9.71 46.26 13.05
CA HIS A 184 -9.26 44.93 13.49
C HIS A 184 -7.97 44.46 12.81
N LEU A 185 -7.67 45.01 11.63
CA LEU A 185 -6.48 44.66 10.86
C LEU A 185 -5.17 44.75 11.69
N PRO A 186 -4.94 45.79 12.53
CA PRO A 186 -3.72 45.87 13.33
C PRO A 186 -3.60 44.78 14.39
N LEU A 187 -4.70 44.42 15.07
CA LEU A 187 -4.73 43.37 16.08
C LEU A 187 -4.53 41.98 15.45
N LEU A 188 -5.17 41.76 14.30
CA LEU A 188 -4.99 40.54 13.50
C LEU A 188 -3.53 40.40 13.05
N ALA A 189 -2.94 41.46 12.49
CA ALA A 189 -1.54 41.47 12.08
C ALA A 189 -0.59 41.24 13.26
N ALA A 190 -0.85 41.90 14.40
CA ALA A 190 -0.07 41.76 15.61
C ALA A 190 -0.12 40.34 16.21
N SER A 191 -1.17 39.56 15.93
CA SER A 191 -1.30 38.16 16.38
C SER A 191 -0.78 37.16 15.34
N PHE A 192 -1.04 37.43 14.06
CA PHE A 192 -0.70 36.52 12.97
C PHE A 192 0.79 36.55 12.60
N ILE A 193 1.41 37.74 12.58
CA ILE A 193 2.83 37.89 12.21
C ILE A 193 3.74 37.15 13.20
N PRO A 194 3.59 37.28 14.53
CA PRO A 194 4.42 36.52 15.46
C PRO A 194 4.25 35.01 15.33
N ALA A 195 3.02 34.53 15.15
CA ALA A 195 2.74 33.10 14.96
C ALA A 195 3.42 32.55 13.69
N LEU A 196 3.27 33.26 12.56
CA LEU A 196 3.92 32.89 11.30
C LEU A 196 5.44 32.96 11.42
N PHE A 197 5.98 33.99 12.05
CA PHE A 197 7.41 34.13 12.24
C PHE A 197 7.97 32.98 13.08
N LEU A 198 7.28 32.60 14.16
CA LEU A 198 7.67 31.47 15.01
C LEU A 198 7.61 30.15 14.25
N SER A 199 6.57 29.92 13.43
CA SER A 199 6.48 28.70 12.62
C SER A 199 7.55 28.65 11.53
N PHE A 200 7.77 29.77 10.83
CA PHE A 200 8.80 29.90 9.81
C PHE A 200 10.21 29.75 10.41
N SER A 201 10.46 30.34 11.58
CA SER A 201 11.77 30.31 12.21
C SER A 201 12.19 28.87 12.54
N ILE A 202 11.29 28.07 13.10
CA ILE A 202 11.56 26.68 13.48
C ILE A 202 11.79 25.79 12.25
N ARG A 203 11.07 26.02 11.14
CA ARG A 203 11.22 25.24 9.90
C ARG A 203 12.37 25.70 9.00
N SER A 204 12.79 26.96 9.08
CA SER A 204 13.75 27.55 8.13
C SER A 204 15.19 27.10 8.39
N GLN A 205 15.78 26.37 7.43
CA GLN A 205 17.20 26.02 7.49
C GLN A 205 18.12 27.25 7.40
N SER A 206 17.71 28.30 6.69
CA SER A 206 18.49 29.54 6.56
C SER A 206 18.60 30.24 7.90
N LEU A 207 17.49 30.35 8.64
CA LEU A 207 17.50 30.99 9.95
C LEU A 207 18.28 30.16 10.96
N LYS A 208 18.15 28.83 10.93
CA LYS A 208 18.98 27.91 11.73
C LYS A 208 20.49 28.19 11.55
N ARG A 209 20.94 28.35 10.30
CA ARG A 209 22.36 28.67 10.01
C ARG A 209 22.74 30.05 10.50
N TRP A 210 21.89 31.05 10.27
CA TRP A 210 22.14 32.43 10.66
C TRP A 210 22.22 32.61 12.19
N THR A 211 21.30 32.01 12.93
CA THR A 211 21.25 32.09 14.39
C THR A 211 22.18 31.08 15.08
N ARG A 212 23.11 30.44 14.35
CA ARG A 212 24.02 29.40 14.87
C ARG A 212 23.31 28.32 15.69
N GLY A 213 22.10 27.93 15.29
CA GLY A 213 21.31 26.90 15.97
C GLY A 213 20.47 27.35 17.18
N MET A 214 20.46 28.64 17.57
CA MET A 214 19.63 29.13 18.70
C MET A 214 18.14 28.78 18.57
N VAL A 215 17.60 28.80 17.35
CA VAL A 215 16.18 28.50 17.07
C VAL A 215 15.83 27.02 17.35
N GLN A 216 16.81 26.14 17.49
CA GLN A 216 16.60 24.74 17.90
C GLN A 216 16.77 24.52 19.41
N SER A 217 17.09 25.56 20.18
CA SER A 217 17.13 25.43 21.63
C SER A 217 15.73 25.26 22.19
N ASP A 218 15.57 24.39 23.18
CA ASP A 218 14.29 24.15 23.86
C ASP A 218 13.71 25.40 24.52
N TYR A 219 14.57 26.40 24.80
CA TYR A 219 14.17 27.69 25.37
C TYR A 219 13.61 28.67 24.34
N TYR A 220 13.77 28.41 23.04
CA TYR A 220 13.38 29.37 22.01
C TYR A 220 11.88 29.65 22.03
N ILE A 221 11.04 28.60 22.02
CA ILE A 221 9.58 28.75 21.99
C ILE A 221 9.08 29.46 23.27
N PRO A 222 9.40 29.01 24.51
CA PRO A 222 8.94 29.70 25.72
C PRO A 222 9.42 31.15 25.78
N THR A 223 10.70 31.41 25.49
CA THR A 223 11.27 32.77 25.55
C THR A 223 10.62 33.69 24.53
N TYR A 224 10.40 33.20 23.30
CA TYR A 224 9.71 33.96 22.27
C TYR A 224 8.30 34.37 22.71
N LEU A 225 7.55 33.44 23.29
CA LEU A 225 6.19 33.70 23.74
C LEU A 225 6.16 34.67 24.94
N PHE A 226 7.14 34.64 25.84
CA PHE A 226 7.26 35.65 26.92
C PHE A 226 7.62 37.04 26.41
N CYS A 227 8.38 37.15 25.31
CA CYS A 227 8.71 38.44 24.72
C CYS A 227 7.46 39.17 24.18
N ILE A 228 6.43 38.44 23.73
CA ILE A 228 5.20 39.03 23.17
C ILE A 228 4.47 39.95 24.17
N PRO A 229 4.05 39.48 25.36
CA PRO A 229 3.35 40.34 26.33
C PRO A 229 4.26 41.44 26.89
N ILE A 230 5.56 41.18 27.04
CA ILE A 230 6.53 42.20 27.49
C ILE A 230 6.58 43.34 26.47
N PHE A 231 6.72 43.02 25.19
CA PHE A 231 6.72 44.01 24.12
C PHE A 231 5.39 44.75 24.03
N PHE A 232 4.26 44.04 24.15
CA PHE A 232 2.93 44.66 24.18
C PHE A 232 2.81 45.72 25.27
N TRP A 233 3.19 45.40 26.52
CA TRP A 233 3.11 46.34 27.63
C TRP A 233 4.10 47.51 27.52
N ILE A 234 5.29 47.29 26.94
CA ILE A 234 6.23 48.38 26.62
C ILE A 234 5.61 49.36 25.62
N VAL A 235 4.99 48.86 24.55
CA VAL A 235 4.34 49.68 23.54
C VAL A 235 3.11 50.40 24.11
N ALA A 236 2.25 49.69 24.86
CA ALA A 236 1.08 50.29 25.51
C ALA A 236 1.48 51.39 26.51
N GLY A 237 2.57 51.18 27.25
CA GLY A 237 3.13 52.19 28.15
C GLY A 237 3.68 53.41 27.40
N ALA A 238 4.33 53.21 26.26
CA ALA A 238 4.87 54.28 25.43
C ALA A 238 3.79 55.11 24.70
N THR A 239 2.64 54.51 24.37
CA THR A 239 1.53 55.17 23.68
C THR A 239 0.52 55.81 24.63
N HIS A 240 0.68 55.63 25.95
CA HIS A 240 -0.20 56.18 27.00
C HIS A 240 -1.69 55.83 26.82
N VAL A 241 -1.99 54.67 26.23
CA VAL A 241 -3.38 54.20 26.05
C VAL A 241 -3.91 53.67 27.39
N SER A 242 -5.14 54.04 27.75
CA SER A 242 -5.77 53.57 28.98
C SER A 242 -6.09 52.06 28.89
N LYS A 243 -6.07 51.37 30.04
CA LYS A 243 -6.44 49.95 30.12
C LYS A 243 -7.84 49.70 29.55
N ASP A 244 -8.81 50.56 29.88
CA ASP A 244 -10.19 50.40 29.44
C ASP A 244 -10.30 50.52 27.92
N SER A 245 -9.57 51.45 27.29
CA SER A 245 -9.51 51.55 25.84
C SER A 245 -8.90 50.31 25.17
N LEU A 246 -7.96 49.63 25.81
CA LEU A 246 -7.38 48.36 25.31
C LEU A 246 -8.36 47.19 25.43
N VAL A 247 -9.23 47.19 26.44
CA VAL A 247 -10.32 46.21 26.58
C VAL A 247 -11.38 46.45 25.52
N ASP A 248 -11.83 47.69 25.35
CA ASP A 248 -12.87 48.06 24.38
C ASP A 248 -12.46 47.76 22.92
N SER A 249 -11.16 47.86 22.62
CA SER A 249 -10.60 47.56 21.31
C SER A 249 -10.21 46.08 21.12
N GLY A 250 -10.41 45.22 22.12
CA GLY A 250 -10.15 43.78 22.04
C GLY A 250 -8.70 43.34 22.20
N TRP A 251 -7.79 44.24 22.60
CA TRP A 251 -6.38 43.92 22.86
C TRP A 251 -6.18 43.21 24.21
N LEU A 252 -7.11 43.40 25.14
CA LEU A 252 -7.19 42.71 26.43
C LEU A 252 -8.53 41.98 26.54
N PHE A 253 -8.56 40.86 27.26
CA PHE A 253 -9.79 40.12 27.52
C PHE A 253 -10.74 40.94 28.41
N GLN A 254 -12.03 40.99 28.02
CA GLN A 254 -13.06 41.59 28.85
C GLN A 254 -13.44 40.61 29.96
N VAL A 255 -13.34 41.07 31.20
CA VAL A 255 -13.74 40.32 32.38
C VAL A 255 -14.92 41.04 33.00
N ALA A 256 -16.11 40.48 32.89
CA ALA A 256 -17.28 40.98 33.62
C ALA A 256 -17.08 40.71 35.11
N ALA A 257 -16.35 41.60 35.79
CA ALA A 257 -16.26 41.57 37.24
C ALA A 257 -17.67 41.82 37.79
N SER A 258 -18.22 40.88 38.56
CA SER A 258 -19.42 41.14 39.37
C SER A 258 -19.20 42.45 40.13
N GLU A 259 -20.13 43.39 39.98
CA GLU A 259 -20.13 44.74 40.59
C GLU A 259 -19.95 44.73 42.13
N SER A 260 -19.98 43.56 42.76
CA SER A 260 -20.02 43.41 44.19
C SER A 260 -18.69 43.35 44.94
N GLN A 261 -17.48 43.41 44.34
CA GLN A 261 -16.24 43.81 45.06
C GLN A 261 -15.11 44.36 44.15
N PRO A 262 -14.73 45.65 44.28
CA PRO A 262 -13.47 46.16 43.73
C PRO A 262 -12.27 45.64 44.52
N GLY A 263 -11.18 45.38 43.79
CA GLY A 263 -10.05 44.53 44.20
C GLY A 263 -9.18 44.99 45.36
N THR A 264 -8.38 44.02 45.86
CA THR A 264 -7.06 44.17 46.54
C THR A 264 -6.56 42.83 47.15
N GLY A 265 -7.31 41.72 47.05
CA GLY A 265 -6.92 40.42 47.62
C GLY A 265 -7.09 39.21 46.69
N ILE A 266 -6.70 38.03 47.18
CA ILE A 266 -7.06 36.71 46.61
C ILE A 266 -8.59 36.58 46.76
N GLY A 267 -9.35 37.03 45.76
CA GLY A 267 -10.82 37.10 45.83
C GLY A 267 -11.49 35.73 46.04
N ASP A 268 -12.81 35.74 46.27
CA ASP A 268 -13.63 34.52 46.47
C ASP A 268 -13.92 33.72 45.18
N THR A 269 -13.35 34.15 44.06
CA THR A 269 -13.57 33.61 42.72
C THR A 269 -13.27 32.11 42.58
N TRP A 270 -12.28 31.62 43.32
CA TRP A 270 -11.90 30.20 43.32
C TRP A 270 -12.99 29.29 43.92
N ASN A 271 -13.89 29.84 44.74
CA ASN A 271 -14.92 29.08 45.45
C ASN A 271 -16.22 28.96 44.64
N TYR A 272 -16.14 28.33 43.46
CA TYR A 272 -17.31 28.02 42.61
C TYR A 272 -18.28 27.04 43.30
N TRP A 273 -17.87 26.36 44.37
CA TRP A 273 -18.75 25.49 45.17
C TRP A 273 -19.90 26.25 45.83
N LYS A 274 -19.80 27.57 46.01
CA LYS A 274 -20.92 28.38 46.52
C LYS A 274 -22.15 28.33 45.62
N ASP A 275 -21.97 28.10 44.33
CA ASP A 275 -23.07 28.07 43.35
C ASP A 275 -23.72 26.68 43.24
N PHE A 276 -23.14 25.64 43.85
CA PHE A 276 -23.72 24.30 43.95
C PHE A 276 -24.80 24.24 45.05
N ASN A 277 -25.99 24.77 44.75
CA ASN A 277 -27.16 24.59 45.62
C ASN A 277 -27.99 23.37 45.19
N PHE A 278 -27.71 22.21 45.78
CA PHE A 278 -28.40 20.96 45.47
C PHE A 278 -29.91 21.00 45.72
N SER A 279 -30.39 21.88 46.60
CA SER A 279 -31.84 22.03 46.86
C SER A 279 -32.56 22.76 45.71
N LEU A 280 -31.85 23.53 44.91
CA LEU A 280 -32.38 24.26 43.76
C LEU A 280 -32.21 23.51 42.44
N VAL A 281 -31.59 22.32 42.45
CA VAL A 281 -31.35 21.54 41.23
C VAL A 281 -32.67 20.99 40.67
N GLU A 282 -32.99 21.37 39.43
CA GLU A 282 -34.17 20.89 38.73
C GLU A 282 -33.92 19.54 38.03
N TRP A 283 -34.17 18.45 38.76
CA TRP A 283 -34.00 17.08 38.24
C TRP A 283 -34.84 16.78 36.99
N ARG A 284 -35.98 17.45 36.81
CA ARG A 284 -36.81 17.31 35.61
C ARG A 284 -36.14 17.90 34.37
N ALA A 285 -35.47 19.04 34.50
CA ALA A 285 -34.68 19.64 33.43
C ALA A 285 -33.49 18.74 33.07
N MET A 286 -32.84 18.14 34.06
CA MET A 286 -31.75 17.18 33.85
C MET A 286 -32.21 15.94 33.06
N LYS A 287 -33.41 15.41 33.35
CA LYS A 287 -34.00 14.30 32.58
C LYS A 287 -34.26 14.69 31.11
N ASN A 288 -34.70 15.92 30.87
CA ASN A 288 -34.90 16.43 29.51
C ASN A 288 -33.57 16.64 28.76
N ALA A 289 -32.51 16.99 29.49
CA ALA A 289 -31.16 17.14 28.95
C ALA A 289 -30.39 15.82 28.81
N LEU A 290 -30.95 14.67 29.21
CA LEU A 290 -30.25 13.39 29.23
C LEU A 290 -29.71 12.98 27.86
N ALA A 291 -30.49 13.20 26.78
CA ALA A 291 -30.04 12.89 25.42
C ALA A 291 -28.79 13.70 25.03
N ASN A 292 -28.74 14.98 25.44
CA ASN A 292 -27.60 15.85 25.21
C ASN A 292 -26.39 15.42 26.05
N ILE A 293 -26.60 15.07 27.33
CA ILE A 293 -25.53 14.57 28.21
C ILE A 293 -24.91 13.29 27.62
N VAL A 294 -25.73 12.34 27.17
CA VAL A 294 -25.25 11.11 26.54
C VAL A 294 -24.46 11.41 25.27
N LEU A 295 -24.95 12.33 24.44
CA LEU A 295 -24.24 12.75 23.23
C LEU A 295 -22.86 13.34 23.54
N VAL A 296 -22.77 14.21 24.56
CA VAL A 296 -21.51 14.78 25.03
C VAL A 296 -20.56 13.70 25.53
N VAL A 297 -21.05 12.75 26.34
CA VAL A 297 -20.24 11.63 26.85
C VAL A 297 -19.68 10.81 25.69
N VAL A 298 -20.50 10.49 24.69
CA VAL A 298 -20.06 9.75 23.50
C VAL A 298 -18.98 10.52 22.74
N ILE A 299 -19.19 11.81 22.48
CA ILE A 299 -18.20 12.66 21.80
C ILE A 299 -16.88 12.70 22.59
N GLY A 300 -16.95 12.93 23.90
CA GLY A 300 -15.76 12.97 24.75
C GLY A 300 -15.01 11.64 24.83
N VAL A 301 -15.75 10.52 24.86
CA VAL A 301 -15.16 9.18 24.88
C VAL A 301 -14.49 8.82 23.56
N LEU A 302 -15.01 9.30 22.43
CA LEU A 302 -14.42 9.05 21.11
C LEU A 302 -13.10 9.80 20.88
N ASN A 303 -12.87 10.93 21.56
CA ASN A 303 -11.66 11.72 21.36
C ASN A 303 -10.39 11.03 21.86
N LEU A 304 -10.44 10.30 22.99
CA LEU A 304 -9.24 9.68 23.57
C LEU A 304 -8.63 8.59 22.65
N PRO A 305 -9.42 7.66 22.07
CA PRO A 305 -8.96 6.73 21.02
C PRO A 305 -8.31 7.37 19.81
N ILE A 306 -8.58 8.65 19.56
CA ILE A 306 -8.01 9.39 18.44
C ILE A 306 -6.70 10.06 18.89
N TYR A 307 -6.71 10.71 20.06
CA TYR A 307 -5.57 11.49 20.55
C TYR A 307 -4.39 10.63 20.99
N VAL A 308 -4.65 9.48 21.64
CA VAL A 308 -3.58 8.62 22.17
C VAL A 308 -2.71 8.00 21.05
N PRO A 309 -3.26 7.34 20.01
CA PRO A 309 -2.45 6.83 18.91
C PRO A 309 -1.77 7.94 18.11
N ALA A 310 -2.45 9.08 17.91
CA ALA A 310 -1.86 10.25 17.25
C ALA A 310 -0.66 10.81 18.03
N LEU A 311 -0.77 10.88 19.37
CA LEU A 311 0.32 11.29 20.25
C LEU A 311 1.49 10.30 20.19
N ALA A 312 1.19 9.00 20.29
CA ALA A 312 2.17 7.92 20.23
C ALA A 312 2.97 7.97 18.92
N PHE A 313 2.27 8.18 17.80
CA PHE A 313 2.87 8.33 16.47
C PHE A 313 3.77 9.57 16.40
N SER A 314 3.31 10.72 16.90
CA SER A 314 4.05 11.99 16.83
C SER A 314 5.29 12.05 17.73
N LEU A 315 5.31 11.22 18.78
CA LEU A 315 6.40 11.09 19.75
C LEU A 315 7.26 9.84 19.54
N ASP A 316 6.92 8.98 18.57
CA ASP A 316 7.58 7.70 18.31
C ASP A 316 7.74 6.81 19.56
N VAL A 317 6.64 6.64 20.30
CA VAL A 317 6.60 5.85 21.54
C VAL A 317 5.44 4.87 21.52
N SER A 318 5.61 3.74 22.21
CA SER A 318 4.54 2.75 22.37
C SER A 318 3.44 3.25 23.32
N TYR A 319 2.22 2.76 23.11
CA TYR A 319 1.06 3.13 23.92
C TYR A 319 0.26 1.89 24.32
N ASP A 320 -0.43 1.99 25.46
CA ASP A 320 -1.42 1.01 25.91
C ASP A 320 -2.76 1.72 26.10
N MET A 321 -3.65 1.55 25.14
CA MET A 321 -4.94 2.22 25.12
C MET A 321 -5.81 1.86 26.33
N ASN A 322 -5.72 0.62 26.83
CA ASN A 322 -6.53 0.21 27.98
C ASN A 322 -6.05 0.92 29.25
N HIS A 323 -4.73 1.10 29.40
CA HIS A 323 -4.16 1.88 30.50
C HIS A 323 -4.58 3.35 30.42
N GLU A 324 -4.52 3.96 29.23
CA GLU A 324 -4.97 5.34 29.04
C GLU A 324 -6.47 5.51 29.32
N PHE A 325 -7.31 4.52 28.99
CA PHE A 325 -8.72 4.53 29.38
C PHE A 325 -8.91 4.56 30.91
N PHE A 326 -8.16 3.74 31.66
CA PHE A 326 -8.25 3.78 33.13
C PHE A 326 -7.75 5.11 33.69
N GLY A 327 -6.66 5.65 33.16
CA GLY A 327 -6.11 6.94 33.56
C GLY A 327 -7.09 8.10 33.33
N GLN A 328 -7.64 8.18 32.12
CA GLN A 328 -8.60 9.22 31.77
C GLN A 328 -9.95 9.03 32.47
N GLY A 329 -10.31 7.78 32.74
CA GLY A 329 -11.45 7.42 33.55
C GLY A 329 -11.35 7.96 34.97
N ALA A 330 -10.21 7.72 35.63
CA ALA A 330 -9.92 8.25 36.96
C ALA A 330 -9.89 9.79 36.98
N ALA A 331 -9.28 10.41 35.97
CA ALA A 331 -9.24 11.87 35.80
C ALA A 331 -10.64 12.49 35.77
N ASN A 332 -11.56 11.89 35.02
CA ASN A 332 -12.93 12.36 34.86
C ASN A 332 -13.83 12.05 36.07
N LEU A 333 -13.60 10.93 36.77
CA LEU A 333 -14.26 10.67 38.05
C LEU A 333 -13.86 11.72 39.10
N LEU A 334 -12.57 12.07 39.18
CA LEU A 334 -12.09 13.13 40.06
C LEU A 334 -12.67 14.50 39.68
N ALA A 335 -12.81 14.80 38.39
CA ALA A 335 -13.48 16.00 37.91
C ALA A 335 -14.95 16.05 38.35
N GLY A 336 -15.70 14.95 38.21
CA GLY A 336 -17.09 14.86 38.67
C GLY A 336 -17.23 15.04 40.18
N LEU A 337 -16.34 14.42 40.97
CA LEU A 337 -16.31 14.57 42.45
C LEU A 337 -15.97 15.99 42.89
N THR A 338 -15.15 16.70 42.12
CA THR A 338 -14.80 18.11 42.38
C THR A 338 -15.84 19.09 41.81
N GLY A 339 -16.92 18.61 41.20
CA GLY A 339 -17.96 19.48 40.64
C GLY A 339 -17.50 20.24 39.40
N THR A 340 -16.59 19.67 38.60
CA THR A 340 -16.03 20.31 37.40
C THR A 340 -16.45 19.59 36.12
N VAL A 341 -16.11 20.19 34.99
CA VAL A 341 -16.39 19.71 33.64
C VAL A 341 -15.45 18.57 33.22
N PRO A 342 -15.85 17.72 32.25
CA PRO A 342 -15.01 16.62 31.81
C PRO A 342 -13.67 17.11 31.25
N ASN A 343 -12.64 16.27 31.40
CA ASN A 343 -11.29 16.53 30.94
C ASN A 343 -10.78 15.43 30.02
N ILE A 344 -9.74 15.75 29.26
CA ILE A 344 -9.06 14.82 28.36
C ILE A 344 -7.55 15.11 28.30
N LEU A 345 -6.77 14.09 27.96
CA LEU A 345 -5.39 14.29 27.51
C LEU A 345 -5.39 15.22 26.28
N GLN A 346 -4.64 16.32 26.36
CA GLN A 346 -4.54 17.28 25.26
C GLN A 346 -3.35 16.92 24.38
N TYR A 347 -3.63 16.49 23.15
CA TYR A 347 -2.63 16.04 22.19
C TYR A 347 -1.55 17.10 21.92
N SER A 348 -1.96 18.31 21.51
CA SER A 348 -1.02 19.37 21.11
C SER A 348 -0.09 19.78 22.25
N TYR A 349 -0.63 19.95 23.46
CA TYR A 349 0.16 20.38 24.62
C TYR A 349 1.16 19.30 25.00
N SER A 350 0.74 18.04 24.97
CA SER A 350 1.60 16.90 25.27
C SER A 350 2.77 16.77 24.29
N VAL A 351 2.56 17.00 22.98
CA VAL A 351 3.63 16.98 21.96
C VAL A 351 4.68 18.04 22.26
N PHE A 352 4.27 19.30 22.40
CA PHE A 352 5.21 20.40 22.61
C PHE A 352 5.89 20.35 23.98
N PHE A 353 5.15 19.96 25.02
CA PHE A 353 5.70 19.76 26.36
C PHE A 353 6.76 18.66 26.38
N THR A 354 6.48 17.52 25.74
CA THR A 354 7.44 16.40 25.65
C THR A 354 8.67 16.77 24.80
N ARG A 355 8.48 17.49 23.68
CA ARG A 355 9.58 17.98 22.84
C ARG A 355 10.48 18.97 23.57
N ALA A 356 9.93 19.77 24.50
CA ALA A 356 10.70 20.62 25.41
C ALA A 356 11.34 19.85 26.60
N HIS A 357 11.49 18.52 26.47
CA HIS A 357 12.01 17.61 27.50
C HIS A 357 11.17 17.56 28.79
N GLY A 358 9.86 17.82 28.69
CA GLY A 358 8.94 17.68 29.82
C GLY A 358 8.64 16.22 30.14
N GLY A 359 8.79 15.84 31.41
CA GLY A 359 8.36 14.55 31.96
C GLY A 359 7.44 14.73 33.17
N ARG A 360 7.30 13.68 33.99
CA ARG A 360 6.36 13.68 35.13
C ARG A 360 6.74 14.69 36.21
N PHE A 361 8.03 14.93 36.40
CA PHE A 361 8.52 15.90 37.39
C PHE A 361 8.14 17.33 36.98
N GLU A 362 8.37 17.67 35.72
CA GLU A 362 8.02 18.93 35.09
C GLU A 362 6.49 19.11 35.12
N ALA A 363 5.73 18.06 34.80
CA ALA A 363 4.27 18.10 34.84
C ALA A 363 3.71 18.32 36.27
N THR A 364 4.40 17.79 37.29
CA THR A 364 4.08 18.07 38.70
C THR A 364 4.28 19.56 39.01
N MET A 365 5.37 20.16 38.54
CA MET A 365 5.63 21.60 38.70
C MET A 365 4.58 22.45 37.97
N VAL A 366 4.19 22.06 36.75
CA VAL A 366 3.08 22.69 36.03
C VAL A 366 1.79 22.62 36.83
N THR A 367 1.47 21.47 37.45
CA THR A 367 0.28 21.30 38.30
C THR A 367 0.29 22.24 39.50
N ILE A 368 1.43 22.32 40.20
CA ILE A 368 1.59 23.22 41.36
C ILE A 368 1.41 24.68 40.94
N LEU A 369 2.04 25.10 39.85
CA LEU A 369 1.89 26.46 39.33
C LEU A 369 0.46 26.73 38.85
N THR A 370 -0.21 25.74 38.25
CA THR A 370 -1.62 25.84 37.83
C THR A 370 -2.55 25.97 39.04
N PHE A 371 -2.23 25.32 40.16
CA PHE A 371 -2.95 25.54 41.41
C PHE A 371 -2.74 26.95 41.98
N VAL A 372 -1.53 27.51 41.86
CA VAL A 372 -1.30 28.93 42.20
C VAL A 372 -2.12 29.84 41.29
N LEU A 373 -2.20 29.54 39.99
CA LEU A 373 -3.06 30.27 39.05
C LEU A 373 -4.54 30.14 39.39
N PHE A 374 -5.03 28.98 39.82
CA PHE A 374 -6.41 28.79 40.25
C PHE A 374 -6.78 29.80 41.35
N VAL A 375 -5.91 29.94 42.35
CA VAL A 375 -6.09 30.87 43.47
C VAL A 375 -5.91 32.34 43.04
N THR A 376 -5.02 32.61 42.08
CA THR A 376 -4.66 33.98 41.65
C THR A 376 -5.32 34.44 40.33
N SER A 377 -6.24 33.64 39.78
CA SER A 377 -6.82 33.80 38.44
C SER A 377 -7.45 35.18 38.23
N GLY A 378 -8.20 35.67 39.21
CA GLY A 378 -8.84 36.99 39.17
C GLY A 378 -7.86 38.18 39.10
N LEU A 379 -6.58 38.00 39.50
CA LEU A 379 -5.56 39.05 39.47
C LEU A 379 -4.81 39.12 38.14
N LEU A 380 -4.53 37.95 37.55
CA LEU A 380 -3.70 37.84 36.34
C LEU A 380 -4.50 38.08 35.05
N LEU A 381 -5.75 37.59 35.02
CA LEU A 381 -6.60 37.57 33.82
C LEU A 381 -6.73 38.95 33.11
N PRO A 382 -6.97 40.08 33.83
CA PRO A 382 -7.16 41.38 33.17
C PRO A 382 -5.91 41.96 32.52
N TYR A 383 -4.74 41.33 32.68
CA TYR A 383 -3.45 41.80 32.15
C TYR A 383 -2.91 40.92 31.02
N VAL A 384 -3.59 39.81 30.69
CA VAL A 384 -3.16 38.91 29.61
C VAL A 384 -3.59 39.50 28.27
N PRO A 385 -2.65 39.79 27.34
CA PRO A 385 -3.01 40.29 26.01
C PRO A 385 -3.62 39.19 25.14
N THR A 386 -4.66 39.53 24.38
CA THR A 386 -5.30 38.60 23.43
C THR A 386 -4.33 38.15 22.33
N ILE A 387 -3.37 39.02 21.97
CA ILE A 387 -2.27 38.71 21.03
C ILE A 387 -1.50 37.46 21.46
N LEU A 388 -1.19 37.32 22.76
CA LEU A 388 -0.40 36.19 23.25
C LEU A 388 -1.17 34.88 23.09
N ALA A 389 -2.44 34.87 23.48
CA ALA A 389 -3.31 33.71 23.35
C ALA A 389 -3.52 33.33 21.88
N SER A 390 -3.88 34.30 21.04
CA SER A 390 -4.09 34.08 19.60
C SER A 390 -2.80 33.63 18.90
N SER A 391 -1.64 34.26 19.18
CA SER A 391 -0.37 33.89 18.54
C SER A 391 0.05 32.45 18.85
N LEU A 392 -0.13 32.00 20.10
CA LEU A 392 0.19 30.63 20.49
C LEU A 392 -0.74 29.62 19.82
N VAL A 393 -2.06 29.86 19.88
CA VAL A 393 -3.04 28.94 19.29
C VAL A 393 -2.92 28.91 17.76
N LEU A 394 -2.65 30.05 17.11
CA LEU A 394 -2.32 30.11 15.68
C LEU A 394 -1.07 29.32 15.36
N PHE A 395 0.01 29.48 16.13
CA PHE A 395 1.24 28.71 15.96
C PHE A 395 0.96 27.21 16.06
N LEU A 396 0.25 26.76 17.09
CA LEU A 396 -0.13 25.35 17.23
C LEU A 396 -0.96 24.86 16.04
N GLY A 397 -1.95 25.64 15.61
CA GLY A 397 -2.80 25.31 14.47
C GLY A 397 -2.00 25.15 13.18
N LEU A 398 -1.11 26.10 12.89
CA LEU A 398 -0.22 26.09 11.72
C LEU A 398 0.74 24.89 11.73
N GLU A 399 1.34 24.58 12.88
CA GLU A 399 2.24 23.43 13.03
C GLU A 399 1.53 22.10 12.75
N LEU A 400 0.34 21.91 13.31
CA LEU A 400 -0.44 20.68 13.10
C LEU A 400 -0.94 20.55 11.67
N MET A 401 -1.38 21.65 11.06
CA MET A 401 -1.76 21.68 9.64
C MET A 401 -0.57 21.38 8.73
N ALA A 402 0.63 21.92 9.03
CA ALA A 402 1.82 21.65 8.25
C ALA A 402 2.23 20.17 8.32
N ILE A 403 2.15 19.54 9.48
CA ILE A 403 2.37 18.09 9.64
C ILE A 403 1.33 17.31 8.81
N ALA A 404 0.05 17.64 8.98
CA ALA A 404 -1.04 16.86 8.40
C ALA A 404 -1.19 17.05 6.89
N VAL A 405 -0.95 18.24 6.34
CA VAL A 405 -1.20 18.56 4.92
C VAL A 405 0.10 18.58 4.12
N TRP A 406 1.15 19.23 4.64
CA TRP A 406 2.36 19.46 3.86
C TRP A 406 3.35 18.30 3.95
N GLU A 407 3.60 17.78 5.15
CA GLU A 407 4.54 16.66 5.35
C GLU A 407 3.95 15.36 4.81
N SER A 408 2.66 15.10 5.03
CA SER A 408 1.96 13.92 4.50
C SER A 408 1.89 13.90 2.96
N ALA A 409 1.74 15.06 2.30
CA ALA A 409 1.72 15.16 0.84
C ALA A 409 3.03 14.72 0.18
N ARG A 410 4.15 14.73 0.93
CA ARG A 410 5.47 14.31 0.42
C ARG A 410 5.74 12.83 0.63
N THR A 411 5.00 12.17 1.51
CA THR A 411 5.26 10.78 1.92
C THR A 411 4.20 9.80 1.41
N LEU A 412 2.94 10.25 1.24
CA LEU A 412 1.81 9.41 0.88
C LEU A 412 1.54 9.40 -0.64
N VAL A 413 0.98 8.29 -1.12
CA VAL A 413 0.45 8.18 -2.49
C VAL A 413 -0.83 9.03 -2.63
N LEU A 414 -1.15 9.52 -3.84
CA LEU A 414 -2.32 10.39 -4.07
C LEU A 414 -3.64 9.87 -3.49
N LEU A 415 -3.92 8.57 -3.58
CA LEU A 415 -5.14 7.98 -3.01
C LEU A 415 -5.12 8.01 -1.48
N GLU A 416 -3.98 7.75 -0.85
CA GLU A 416 -3.81 7.81 0.60
C GLU A 416 -3.89 9.25 1.11
N TYR A 417 -3.27 10.19 0.39
CA TYR A 417 -3.35 11.61 0.67
C TYR A 417 -4.79 12.14 0.51
N SER A 418 -5.57 11.59 -0.43
CA SER A 418 -6.97 11.97 -0.57
C SER A 418 -7.81 11.61 0.67
N ILE A 419 -7.49 10.52 1.38
CA ILE A 419 -8.12 10.15 2.66
C ILE A 419 -7.79 11.19 3.73
N VAL A 420 -6.53 11.62 3.82
CA VAL A 420 -6.10 12.66 4.78
C VAL A 420 -6.90 13.93 4.57
N LEU A 421 -7.00 14.41 3.33
CA LEU A 421 -7.73 15.62 2.99
C LEU A 421 -9.25 15.48 3.19
N ALA A 422 -9.83 14.34 2.78
CA ALA A 422 -11.25 14.05 2.99
C ALA A 422 -11.61 14.02 4.47
N THR A 423 -10.80 13.37 5.30
CA THR A 423 -10.99 13.33 6.76
C THR A 423 -10.88 14.73 7.35
N LEU A 424 -9.85 15.50 6.97
CA LEU A 424 -9.65 16.87 7.45
C LEU A 424 -10.88 17.74 7.15
N LEU A 425 -11.30 17.80 5.89
CA LEU A 425 -12.44 18.63 5.48
C LEU A 425 -13.75 18.16 6.10
N ALA A 426 -13.98 16.85 6.15
CA ALA A 426 -15.20 16.31 6.74
C ALA A 426 -15.27 16.61 8.24
N CYS A 427 -14.17 16.50 8.99
CA CYS A 427 -14.13 16.83 10.42
C CYS A 427 -14.43 18.32 10.65
N THR A 428 -13.93 19.20 9.78
CA THR A 428 -14.13 20.65 9.89
C THR A 428 -15.56 21.08 9.53
N PHE A 429 -16.18 20.49 8.50
CA PHE A 429 -17.47 20.95 7.99
C PHE A 429 -18.69 20.14 8.46
N LEU A 430 -18.54 18.83 8.74
CA LEU A 430 -19.63 17.95 9.16
C LEU A 430 -19.66 17.69 10.67
N GLY A 431 -18.61 18.10 11.38
CA GLY A 431 -18.36 17.76 12.76
C GLY A 431 -17.29 16.66 12.89
N PHE A 432 -16.52 16.72 13.99
CA PHE A 432 -15.33 15.90 14.17
C PHE A 432 -15.63 14.39 14.12
N ALA A 433 -16.66 13.94 14.85
CA ALA A 433 -17.03 12.51 14.90
C ALA A 433 -17.52 11.99 13.53
N GLN A 434 -18.40 12.76 12.85
CA GLN A 434 -18.91 12.42 11.53
C GLN A 434 -17.78 12.39 10.50
N GLY A 435 -16.89 13.38 10.52
CA GLY A 435 -15.76 13.47 9.62
C GLY A 435 -14.75 12.35 9.79
N PHE A 436 -14.49 11.95 11.04
CA PHE A 436 -13.64 10.80 11.34
C PHE A 436 -14.25 9.50 10.77
N GLY A 437 -15.58 9.34 10.89
CA GLY A 437 -16.31 8.23 10.27
C GLY A 437 -16.20 8.21 8.74
N VAL A 438 -16.29 9.39 8.08
CA VAL A 438 -16.04 9.53 6.63
C VAL A 438 -14.63 9.10 6.28
N GLY A 439 -13.63 9.48 7.07
CA GLY A 439 -12.24 9.06 6.89
C GLY A 439 -12.06 7.55 6.94
N ILE A 440 -12.62 6.89 7.95
CA ILE A 440 -12.61 5.41 8.07
C ILE A 440 -13.29 4.77 6.85
N GLY A 441 -14.45 5.29 6.43
CA GLY A 441 -15.16 4.81 5.25
C GLY A 441 -14.32 4.93 3.97
N ALA A 442 -13.74 6.11 3.73
CA ALA A 442 -12.88 6.36 2.58
C ALA A 442 -11.65 5.45 2.57
N SER A 443 -11.01 5.27 3.73
CA SER A 443 -9.88 4.37 3.88
C SER A 443 -10.24 2.92 3.59
N THR A 444 -11.40 2.46 4.08
CA THR A 444 -11.90 1.10 3.83
C THR A 444 -12.13 0.87 2.32
N VAL A 445 -12.71 1.85 1.62
CA VAL A 445 -12.95 1.78 0.16
C VAL A 445 -11.63 1.74 -0.61
N VAL A 446 -10.66 2.60 -0.26
CA VAL A 446 -9.35 2.63 -0.92
C VAL A 446 -8.57 1.34 -0.68
N TYR A 447 -8.53 0.83 0.55
CA TYR A 447 -7.88 -0.45 0.85
C TYR A 447 -8.57 -1.62 0.17
N LEU A 448 -9.90 -1.61 0.08
CA LEU A 448 -10.64 -2.62 -0.69
C LEU A 448 -10.27 -2.54 -2.17
N ALA A 449 -10.19 -1.33 -2.75
CA ALA A 449 -9.82 -1.15 -4.15
C ALA A 449 -8.38 -1.64 -4.43
N TYR A 450 -7.42 -1.31 -3.56
CA TYR A 450 -6.06 -1.85 -3.65
C TYR A 450 -6.05 -3.38 -3.52
N GLY A 451 -6.79 -3.92 -2.54
CA GLY A 451 -6.93 -5.36 -2.38
C GLY A 451 -7.51 -6.04 -3.62
N VAL A 452 -8.50 -5.45 -4.28
CA VAL A 452 -9.05 -5.97 -5.55
C VAL A 452 -8.01 -5.91 -6.68
N VAL A 453 -7.26 -4.82 -6.80
CA VAL A 453 -6.25 -4.63 -7.85
C VAL A 453 -5.06 -5.58 -7.68
N ASP A 454 -4.55 -5.71 -6.45
CA ASP A 454 -3.40 -6.56 -6.14
C ASP A 454 -3.73 -8.06 -6.17
N SER A 455 -4.99 -8.41 -5.95
CA SER A 455 -5.45 -9.80 -6.00
C SER A 455 -5.90 -10.23 -7.41
N ARG A 456 -5.74 -9.38 -8.44
CA ARG A 456 -6.05 -9.74 -9.83
C ARG A 456 -5.11 -10.83 -10.34
N ALA A 457 -5.67 -11.79 -11.07
CA ALA A 457 -4.88 -12.80 -11.76
C ALA A 457 -3.98 -12.12 -12.80
N ARG A 458 -2.68 -12.45 -12.80
CA ARG A 458 -1.73 -11.97 -13.80
C ARG A 458 -1.11 -13.16 -14.50
N ALA A 459 -1.20 -13.18 -15.84
CA ALA A 459 -0.37 -14.08 -16.62
C ALA A 459 1.08 -13.62 -16.56
N VAL A 460 1.98 -14.50 -16.15
CA VAL A 460 3.40 -14.19 -15.98
C VAL A 460 4.22 -15.04 -16.94
N GLN A 461 5.19 -14.44 -17.61
CA GLN A 461 6.13 -15.19 -18.44
C GLN A 461 7.06 -16.02 -17.54
N TRP A 462 7.47 -17.20 -17.99
CA TRP A 462 8.26 -18.12 -17.18
C TRP A 462 9.56 -17.52 -16.63
N GLU A 463 10.26 -16.69 -17.42
CA GLU A 463 11.48 -16.01 -16.99
C GLU A 463 11.22 -15.03 -15.84
N GLU A 464 10.19 -14.20 -15.98
CA GLU A 464 9.76 -13.25 -14.96
C GLU A 464 9.32 -13.98 -13.69
N TRP A 465 8.57 -15.08 -13.82
CA TRP A 465 8.16 -15.91 -12.70
C TRP A 465 9.37 -16.52 -11.98
N ASN A 466 10.31 -17.13 -12.72
CA ASN A 466 11.50 -17.75 -12.15
C ASN A 466 12.38 -16.75 -11.40
N GLU A 467 12.59 -15.56 -11.96
CA GLU A 467 13.41 -14.54 -11.32
C GLU A 467 12.74 -14.01 -10.05
N THR A 468 11.43 -13.74 -10.11
CA THR A 468 10.64 -13.32 -8.92
C THR A 468 10.64 -14.40 -7.84
N HIS A 469 10.47 -15.67 -8.22
CA HIS A 469 10.46 -16.79 -7.29
C HIS A 469 11.85 -17.01 -6.68
N ARG A 470 12.93 -16.91 -7.46
CA ARG A 470 14.31 -17.00 -7.00
C ARG A 470 14.64 -15.88 -6.00
N GLN A 471 14.27 -14.64 -6.32
CA GLN A 471 14.44 -13.50 -5.40
C GLN A 471 13.66 -13.69 -4.10
N SER A 472 12.42 -14.21 -4.18
CA SER A 472 11.61 -14.47 -2.98
C SER A 472 12.20 -15.56 -2.07
N LEU A 473 12.82 -16.60 -2.67
CA LEU A 473 13.51 -17.66 -1.94
C LEU A 473 14.81 -17.16 -1.32
N GLU A 474 15.57 -16.34 -2.05
CA GLU A 474 16.79 -15.70 -1.54
C GLU A 474 16.48 -14.76 -0.36
N GLN A 475 15.42 -13.94 -0.44
CA GLN A 475 14.95 -13.11 0.66
C GLN A 475 14.48 -13.93 1.88
N ARG A 476 13.73 -15.01 1.68
CA ARG A 476 13.30 -15.91 2.77
C ARG A 476 14.50 -16.57 3.44
N ARG A 477 15.49 -16.98 2.65
CA ARG A 477 16.73 -17.57 3.16
C ARG A 477 17.54 -16.56 3.97
N GLN A 478 17.72 -15.34 3.46
CA GLN A 478 18.41 -14.26 4.19
C GLN A 478 17.68 -13.88 5.48
N SER A 479 16.35 -13.88 5.47
CA SER A 479 15.52 -13.58 6.65
C SER A 479 15.62 -14.70 7.70
N GLY A 480 15.60 -15.97 7.28
CA GLY A 480 15.80 -17.12 8.17
C GLY A 480 17.22 -17.22 8.73
N GLU A 481 18.25 -16.90 7.95
CA GLU A 481 19.64 -16.82 8.41
C GLU A 481 19.82 -15.68 9.44
N HIS A 482 19.18 -14.52 9.23
CA HIS A 482 19.17 -13.42 10.23
C HIS A 482 18.47 -13.81 11.55
N GLU A 483 17.39 -14.60 11.49
CA GLU A 483 16.71 -15.12 12.68
C GLU A 483 17.60 -16.11 13.44
N LEU A 484 18.28 -17.02 12.75
CA LEU A 484 19.25 -17.97 13.33
C LEU A 484 20.50 -17.29 13.91
N ASP A 485 21.01 -16.23 13.28
CA ASP A 485 22.13 -15.44 13.80
C ASP A 485 21.73 -14.58 15.02
N SER A 486 20.49 -14.10 15.07
CA SER A 486 19.94 -13.43 16.25
C SER A 486 19.75 -14.38 17.45
N LEU A 487 19.44 -15.66 17.18
CA LEU A 487 19.33 -16.71 18.19
C LEU A 487 20.70 -17.19 18.68
N ASN A 488 21.70 -17.28 17.80
CA ASN A 488 23.06 -17.69 18.18
C ASN A 488 23.86 -16.61 18.92
N SER A 489 23.55 -15.32 18.70
CA SER A 489 24.16 -14.20 19.45
C SER A 489 23.55 -13.97 20.84
N SER A 490 22.47 -14.69 21.17
CA SER A 490 21.70 -14.54 22.42
C SER A 490 21.81 -15.78 23.33
N SER A 491 23.01 -16.29 23.60
CA SER A 491 23.22 -17.46 24.46
C SER A 491 23.16 -17.18 25.99
N THR A 492 22.60 -16.04 26.41
CA THR A 492 22.44 -15.69 27.84
C THR A 492 21.13 -14.96 28.15
N ALA A 493 19.97 -15.51 27.77
CA ALA A 493 18.69 -15.10 28.35
C ALA A 493 17.59 -16.17 28.18
N LEU A 494 17.69 -17.29 28.89
CA LEU A 494 16.55 -18.17 29.14
C LEU A 494 15.62 -17.51 30.19
N ARG A 495 14.72 -16.62 29.76
CA ARG A 495 13.51 -16.25 30.54
C ARG A 495 12.43 -15.60 29.67
N ALA A 496 11.31 -16.33 29.57
CA ALA A 496 9.96 -15.90 29.22
C ALA A 496 9.72 -15.31 27.81
N LEU A 497 9.37 -16.19 26.86
CA LEU A 497 8.63 -15.83 25.66
C LEU A 497 7.16 -15.53 26.00
N PRO A 498 6.57 -14.40 25.57
CA PRO A 498 5.14 -14.17 25.65
C PRO A 498 4.42 -14.98 24.56
N PHE A 499 3.40 -15.74 24.98
CA PHE A 499 2.45 -16.44 24.12
C PHE A 499 1.73 -15.43 23.19
N ASN A 500 2.06 -15.44 21.90
CA ASN A 500 1.20 -14.98 20.82
C ASN A 500 1.43 -15.91 19.61
N LEU A 501 0.70 -17.02 19.60
CA LEU A 501 0.67 -17.98 18.50
C LEU A 501 -0.24 -17.42 17.39
N THR A 502 0.39 -16.95 16.31
CA THR A 502 -0.25 -16.89 14.99
C THR A 502 -0.22 -18.29 14.35
N PRO A 503 -1.19 -18.69 13.51
CA PRO A 503 -1.32 -20.08 13.07
C PRO A 503 -0.26 -20.56 12.05
N SER A 504 0.72 -19.73 11.68
CA SER A 504 1.70 -20.07 10.64
C SER A 504 2.96 -20.77 11.17
N THR A 505 3.16 -20.86 12.48
CA THR A 505 4.39 -21.42 13.10
C THR A 505 4.19 -22.78 13.79
N ALA A 506 2.98 -23.32 13.81
CA ALA A 506 2.67 -24.55 14.54
C ALA A 506 3.19 -25.86 13.90
N THR A 507 3.85 -25.81 12.73
CA THR A 507 4.31 -27.01 12.02
C THR A 507 5.77 -27.40 12.23
N LEU A 508 6.58 -26.63 12.98
CA LEU A 508 8.02 -26.87 13.13
C LEU A 508 8.46 -27.54 14.45
N ALA A 509 7.55 -27.90 15.35
CA ALA A 509 7.91 -28.38 16.70
C ALA A 509 7.80 -29.91 16.94
N LEU A 510 7.65 -30.76 15.91
CA LEU A 510 7.40 -32.19 16.12
C LEU A 510 8.27 -33.18 15.31
N GLU A 511 9.39 -32.78 14.73
CA GLU A 511 10.33 -33.71 14.06
C GLU A 511 11.77 -33.68 14.59
N ALA A 512 12.06 -32.94 15.66
CA ALA A 512 13.35 -32.99 16.33
C ALA A 512 13.38 -34.11 17.37
N ASN A 513 13.33 -35.36 16.92
CA ASN A 513 13.87 -36.53 17.64
C ASN A 513 13.70 -37.78 16.78
N HIS A 514 14.69 -38.09 15.93
CA HIS A 514 15.23 -39.46 15.82
C HIS A 514 16.53 -39.48 14.99
N SER A 515 17.53 -40.12 15.59
CA SER A 515 18.74 -40.75 15.03
C SER A 515 19.89 -39.90 14.48
N SER A 516 21.00 -40.08 15.19
CA SER A 516 22.40 -39.80 14.93
C SER A 516 23.01 -40.42 13.66
N SER A 517 24.10 -39.76 13.22
CA SER A 517 25.27 -40.25 12.48
C SER A 517 25.09 -40.78 11.06
N THR A 518 25.61 -40.03 10.07
CA THR A 518 26.88 -40.33 9.37
C THR A 518 27.10 -39.26 8.30
N GLY A 519 28.33 -38.75 8.23
CA GLY A 519 28.72 -37.76 7.24
C GLY A 519 28.66 -38.34 5.84
N ILE A 520 27.89 -37.69 4.97
CA ILE A 520 28.05 -37.80 3.53
C ILE A 520 28.22 -36.36 3.03
N ARG A 521 29.49 -36.00 2.78
CA ARG A 521 29.85 -34.95 1.83
C ARG A 521 29.23 -35.35 0.50
N VAL A 522 28.24 -34.60 0.02
CA VAL A 522 27.88 -34.64 -1.39
C VAL A 522 28.67 -33.52 -2.05
N ASP A 523 29.66 -33.94 -2.83
CA ASP A 523 30.51 -33.09 -3.63
C ASP A 523 29.69 -32.15 -4.51
N VAL A 524 30.14 -30.90 -4.53
CA VAL A 524 29.79 -29.91 -5.54
C VAL A 524 30.44 -30.36 -6.84
N GLU A 525 29.79 -31.28 -7.55
CA GLU A 525 30.19 -31.63 -8.89
C GLU A 525 29.41 -30.77 -9.89
N SER A 526 30.18 -29.93 -10.56
CA SER A 526 29.88 -29.20 -11.78
C SER A 526 28.99 -30.01 -12.74
N ALA A 527 27.68 -29.79 -12.66
CA ALA A 527 26.78 -30.02 -13.79
C ALA A 527 26.60 -28.69 -14.52
N ARG A 528 27.44 -28.46 -15.54
CA ARG A 528 27.03 -27.69 -16.72
C ARG A 528 25.82 -28.41 -17.30
N SER A 529 24.65 -28.04 -16.80
CA SER A 529 23.37 -28.51 -17.31
C SER A 529 23.12 -27.80 -18.64
N THR A 530 23.44 -28.50 -19.72
CA THR A 530 22.79 -28.38 -21.03
C THR A 530 21.28 -28.68 -20.88
N ALA A 531 20.57 -27.87 -20.11
CA ALA A 531 19.11 -27.89 -20.10
C ALA A 531 18.64 -27.12 -21.34
N PRO A 532 17.73 -27.68 -22.16
CA PRO A 532 17.08 -26.91 -23.21
C PRO A 532 16.44 -25.67 -22.59
N ASN A 533 16.53 -24.53 -23.28
CA ASN A 533 16.02 -23.25 -22.81
C ASN A 533 14.55 -23.44 -22.39
N THR A 534 14.19 -23.22 -21.12
CA THR A 534 12.90 -23.68 -20.58
C THR A 534 11.69 -22.96 -21.21
N ASN A 535 11.91 -21.79 -21.81
CA ASN A 535 10.94 -21.14 -22.70
C ASN A 535 10.63 -21.97 -23.95
N ASP A 536 11.62 -22.65 -24.52
CA ASP A 536 11.40 -23.61 -25.60
C ASP A 536 10.53 -24.76 -25.11
N VAL A 537 10.68 -25.19 -23.85
CA VAL A 537 9.84 -26.25 -23.28
C VAL A 537 8.39 -25.76 -23.14
N MET A 538 8.17 -24.57 -22.58
CA MET A 538 6.85 -23.94 -22.47
C MET A 538 6.15 -23.77 -23.82
N LEU A 539 6.89 -23.32 -24.85
CA LEU A 539 6.39 -23.22 -26.23
C LEU A 539 6.15 -24.59 -26.86
N ARG A 540 6.97 -25.60 -26.56
CA ARG A 540 6.79 -26.99 -27.03
C ARG A 540 5.56 -27.65 -26.44
N ILE A 541 5.32 -27.47 -25.14
CA ILE A 541 4.16 -28.06 -24.45
C ILE A 541 2.91 -27.19 -24.57
N ASN A 542 3.07 -25.95 -25.07
CA ASN A 542 2.04 -24.93 -25.18
C ASN A 542 1.33 -24.70 -23.82
N ALA A 543 2.11 -24.35 -22.80
CA ALA A 543 1.62 -24.10 -21.45
C ALA A 543 1.60 -22.60 -21.11
N ARG A 544 0.66 -22.19 -20.24
CA ARG A 544 0.55 -20.83 -19.71
C ARG A 544 0.61 -20.85 -18.19
N ILE A 545 1.33 -19.91 -17.58
CA ILE A 545 1.39 -19.73 -16.13
C ILE A 545 0.62 -18.48 -15.73
N ILE A 546 -0.24 -18.63 -14.72
CA ILE A 546 -1.01 -17.55 -14.11
C ILE A 546 -0.63 -17.53 -12.64
N ALA A 547 -0.06 -16.42 -12.19
CA ALA A 547 0.30 -16.23 -10.79
C ALA A 547 -0.83 -15.51 -10.06
N LEU A 548 -1.14 -16.00 -8.86
CA LEU A 548 -2.09 -15.39 -7.94
C LEU A 548 -1.39 -15.04 -6.64
N THR A 549 -1.73 -13.89 -6.08
CA THR A 549 -1.10 -13.33 -4.89
C THR A 549 -2.15 -12.88 -3.88
N GLY A 550 -1.86 -13.05 -2.59
CA GLY A 550 -2.66 -12.47 -1.53
C GLY A 550 -3.93 -13.26 -1.19
N TYR A 551 -5.03 -12.55 -0.94
CA TYR A 551 -6.33 -13.14 -0.63
C TYR A 551 -7.18 -13.20 -1.89
N VAL A 552 -7.62 -14.40 -2.26
CA VAL A 552 -8.45 -14.57 -3.47
C VAL A 552 -9.91 -14.64 -3.03
N PHE A 553 -10.71 -13.66 -3.48
CA PHE A 553 -12.12 -13.50 -3.10
C PHE A 553 -12.99 -13.18 -4.32
N PHE A 554 -14.30 -13.10 -4.14
CA PHE A 554 -15.28 -13.04 -5.23
C PHE A 554 -15.00 -11.94 -6.27
N ALA A 555 -14.40 -10.81 -5.86
CA ALA A 555 -14.09 -9.71 -6.78
C ALA A 555 -12.98 -10.03 -7.78
N THR A 556 -12.16 -11.06 -7.52
CA THR A 556 -11.07 -11.48 -8.42
C THR A 556 -11.54 -12.45 -9.49
N ILE A 557 -12.73 -13.08 -9.32
CA ILE A 557 -13.28 -14.09 -10.22
C ILE A 557 -13.31 -13.63 -11.68
N PRO A 558 -13.78 -12.41 -12.04
CA PRO A 558 -13.82 -11.99 -13.45
C PRO A 558 -12.43 -11.90 -14.08
N SER A 559 -11.44 -11.39 -13.33
CA SER A 559 -10.05 -11.32 -13.79
C SER A 559 -9.42 -12.70 -13.92
N LEU A 560 -9.76 -13.61 -12.98
CA LEU A 560 -9.30 -14.98 -12.96
C LEU A 560 -9.84 -15.78 -14.14
N GLU A 561 -11.16 -15.78 -14.34
CA GLU A 561 -11.83 -16.46 -15.44
C GLU A 561 -11.37 -15.89 -16.78
N MET A 562 -11.26 -14.56 -16.91
CA MET A 562 -10.71 -13.93 -18.10
C MET A 562 -9.31 -14.47 -18.41
N GLU A 563 -8.38 -14.48 -17.46
CA GLU A 563 -7.01 -14.90 -17.76
C GLU A 563 -6.83 -16.41 -17.94
N ILE A 564 -7.63 -17.23 -17.24
CA ILE A 564 -7.64 -18.68 -17.43
C ILE A 564 -8.20 -19.03 -18.82
N LEU A 565 -9.30 -18.41 -19.24
CA LEU A 565 -9.99 -18.71 -20.50
C LEU A 565 -9.41 -17.96 -21.70
N ASN A 566 -8.56 -16.96 -21.49
CA ASN A 566 -7.97 -16.16 -22.54
C ASN A 566 -7.11 -17.04 -23.48
N GLY A 567 -7.50 -17.06 -24.76
CA GLY A 567 -6.92 -17.92 -25.80
C GLY A 567 -7.54 -19.31 -25.93
N SER A 568 -8.44 -19.72 -25.03
CA SER A 568 -9.05 -21.08 -25.02
C SER A 568 -9.87 -21.38 -26.29
N ASN A 569 -10.53 -20.38 -26.85
CA ASN A 569 -11.40 -20.51 -28.03
C ASN A 569 -10.68 -20.31 -29.39
N GLY A 570 -9.36 -20.08 -29.38
CA GLY A 570 -8.56 -19.77 -30.57
C GLY A 570 -7.76 -20.95 -31.12
N PRO A 571 -7.20 -20.85 -32.35
CA PRO A 571 -6.31 -21.87 -32.92
C PRO A 571 -4.99 -22.03 -32.15
N GLN A 572 -4.62 -21.06 -31.30
CA GLN A 572 -3.46 -21.10 -30.41
C GLN A 572 -3.87 -21.36 -28.94
N ARG A 573 -4.86 -22.23 -28.70
CA ARG A 573 -5.28 -22.57 -27.33
C ARG A 573 -4.14 -23.18 -26.52
N PRO A 574 -3.86 -22.73 -25.28
CA PRO A 574 -2.86 -23.36 -24.43
C PRO A 574 -3.35 -24.75 -24.04
N ARG A 575 -2.49 -25.77 -24.12
CA ARG A 575 -2.83 -27.15 -23.76
C ARG A 575 -2.85 -27.35 -22.24
N PHE A 576 -1.99 -26.62 -21.54
CA PHE A 576 -1.89 -26.64 -20.08
C PHE A 576 -1.97 -25.23 -19.51
N VAL A 577 -2.75 -25.05 -18.44
CA VAL A 577 -2.79 -23.81 -17.66
C VAL A 577 -2.33 -24.13 -16.25
N ILE A 578 -1.25 -23.51 -15.81
CA ILE A 578 -0.64 -23.69 -14.50
C ILE A 578 -0.97 -22.47 -13.64
N LEU A 579 -1.70 -22.68 -12.55
CA LEU A 579 -2.01 -21.67 -11.54
C LEU A 579 -0.99 -21.75 -10.40
N ASP A 580 -0.19 -20.72 -10.23
CA ASP A 580 0.68 -20.61 -9.07
C ASP A 580 -0.04 -19.95 -7.90
N LEU A 581 -0.30 -20.76 -6.86
CA LEU A 581 -0.93 -20.37 -5.61
C LEU A 581 0.07 -20.28 -4.45
N SER A 582 1.37 -20.31 -4.72
CA SER A 582 2.42 -20.32 -3.68
C SER A 582 2.41 -19.11 -2.74
N THR A 583 1.88 -17.98 -3.21
CA THR A 583 1.76 -16.73 -2.43
C THR A 583 0.33 -16.44 -1.96
N VAL A 584 -0.61 -17.35 -2.25
CA VAL A 584 -2.01 -17.24 -1.81
C VAL A 584 -2.13 -17.82 -0.41
N TYR A 585 -2.55 -16.99 0.56
CA TYR A 585 -2.66 -17.43 1.95
C TYR A 585 -4.05 -17.98 2.30
N ARG A 586 -5.11 -17.43 1.69
CA ARG A 586 -6.51 -17.81 1.92
C ARG A 586 -7.34 -17.66 0.64
N LEU A 587 -8.38 -18.49 0.50
CA LEU A 587 -9.38 -18.38 -0.57
C LEU A 587 -10.78 -18.28 0.02
N GLU A 588 -11.61 -17.43 -0.59
CA GLU A 588 -13.04 -17.45 -0.35
C GLU A 588 -13.69 -18.65 -1.05
N THR A 589 -14.77 -19.17 -0.46
CA THR A 589 -15.56 -20.27 -1.01
C THR A 589 -16.00 -20.03 -2.45
N ALA A 590 -16.47 -18.81 -2.78
CA ALA A 590 -16.91 -18.47 -4.13
C ALA A 590 -15.75 -18.48 -5.15
N ALA A 591 -14.58 -17.98 -4.75
CA ALA A 591 -13.38 -18.02 -5.59
C ALA A 591 -12.90 -19.46 -5.80
N ALA A 592 -12.90 -20.29 -4.75
CA ALA A 592 -12.58 -21.72 -4.84
C ALA A 592 -13.49 -22.44 -5.85
N GLN A 593 -14.81 -22.21 -5.79
CA GLN A 593 -15.77 -22.76 -6.75
C GLN A 593 -15.57 -22.24 -8.18
N ALA A 594 -15.09 -21.01 -8.35
CA ALA A 594 -14.76 -20.48 -9.66
C ALA A 594 -13.63 -21.26 -10.35
N PHE A 595 -12.66 -21.82 -9.60
CA PHE A 595 -11.64 -22.68 -10.21
C PHE A 595 -12.22 -23.97 -10.78
N ASP A 596 -13.18 -24.60 -10.09
CA ASP A 596 -13.82 -25.81 -10.62
C ASP A 596 -14.71 -25.51 -11.84
N ARG A 597 -15.38 -24.34 -11.85
CA ARG A 597 -16.10 -23.88 -13.05
C ARG A 597 -15.14 -23.61 -14.21
N ALA A 598 -14.08 -22.83 -13.97
CA ALA A 598 -13.08 -22.51 -14.97
C ALA A 598 -12.41 -23.78 -15.53
N ARG A 599 -12.13 -24.79 -14.70
CA ARG A 599 -11.62 -26.09 -15.15
C ARG A 599 -12.56 -26.77 -16.15
N ARG A 600 -13.88 -26.77 -15.89
CA ARG A 600 -14.88 -27.38 -16.78
C ARG A 600 -14.96 -26.64 -18.11
N ASP A 601 -14.90 -25.31 -18.07
CA ASP A 601 -14.98 -24.45 -19.25
C ASP A 601 -13.68 -24.47 -20.08
N LEU A 602 -12.54 -24.82 -19.47
CA LEU A 602 -11.24 -24.92 -20.13
C LEU A 602 -11.09 -26.20 -20.97
N TYR A 603 -11.97 -27.21 -20.81
CA TYR A 603 -11.84 -28.50 -21.51
C TYR A 603 -11.81 -28.31 -23.05
N PRO A 604 -10.85 -28.91 -23.80
CA PRO A 604 -9.97 -30.03 -23.44
C PRO A 604 -8.60 -29.66 -22.83
N SER A 605 -8.35 -28.39 -22.52
CA SER A 605 -7.09 -27.97 -21.89
C SER A 605 -7.08 -28.29 -20.39
N ILE A 606 -5.92 -28.66 -19.84
CA ILE A 606 -5.80 -29.17 -18.47
C ILE A 606 -5.36 -28.06 -17.52
N LEU A 607 -6.14 -27.86 -16.44
CA LEU A 607 -5.83 -26.92 -15.36
C LEU A 607 -5.03 -27.61 -14.25
N VAL A 608 -3.91 -27.01 -13.85
CA VAL A 608 -3.01 -27.53 -12.82
C VAL A 608 -2.72 -26.45 -11.79
N CYS A 609 -2.79 -26.78 -10.51
CA CYS A 609 -2.41 -25.87 -9.41
C CYS A 609 -1.00 -26.19 -8.88
N ALA A 610 -0.23 -25.16 -8.59
CA ALA A 610 1.09 -25.23 -7.98
C ALA A 610 1.14 -24.43 -6.67
N GLY A 611 2.08 -24.77 -5.78
CA GLY A 611 2.28 -24.04 -4.52
C GLY A 611 1.30 -24.42 -3.40
N LEU A 612 0.55 -25.51 -3.56
CA LEU A 612 -0.35 -26.04 -2.54
C LEU A 612 0.34 -27.14 -1.72
N THR A 613 0.03 -27.20 -0.43
CA THR A 613 0.43 -28.31 0.44
C THR A 613 -0.78 -28.76 1.24
N GLY A 614 -0.81 -30.02 1.71
CA GLY A 614 -1.94 -30.53 2.50
C GLY A 614 -2.19 -29.80 3.82
N ARG A 615 -1.28 -28.90 4.23
CA ARG A 615 -1.41 -28.04 5.43
C ARG A 615 -1.63 -26.55 5.08
N SER A 616 -1.70 -26.16 3.82
CA SER A 616 -1.88 -24.75 3.45
C SER A 616 -3.32 -24.29 3.72
N GLY A 617 -3.48 -23.03 4.14
CA GLY A 617 -4.80 -22.42 4.35
C GLY A 617 -5.67 -22.45 3.09
N ALA A 618 -5.05 -22.21 1.93
CA ALA A 618 -5.67 -22.31 0.61
C ALA A 618 -6.28 -23.70 0.34
N TYR A 619 -5.57 -24.79 0.68
CA TYR A 619 -6.09 -26.15 0.50
C TYR A 619 -7.30 -26.43 1.41
N ALA A 620 -7.23 -26.00 2.67
CA ALA A 620 -8.36 -26.11 3.59
C ALA A 620 -9.60 -25.36 3.07
N ASP A 621 -9.40 -24.24 2.38
CA ASP A 621 -10.50 -23.46 1.79
C ASP A 621 -11.12 -24.14 0.55
N PHE A 622 -10.31 -24.80 -0.29
CA PHE A 622 -10.82 -25.64 -1.38
C PHE A 622 -11.66 -26.82 -0.86
N GLN A 623 -11.19 -27.49 0.20
CA GLN A 623 -11.97 -28.56 0.85
C GLN A 623 -13.29 -28.04 1.41
N ARG A 624 -13.28 -26.89 2.09
CA ARG A 624 -14.49 -26.24 2.62
C ARG A 624 -15.47 -25.85 1.50
N ALA A 625 -14.96 -25.52 0.32
CA ALA A 625 -15.77 -25.19 -0.84
C ALA A 625 -16.33 -26.40 -1.59
N GLY A 626 -15.96 -27.62 -1.20
CA GLY A 626 -16.36 -28.86 -1.88
C GLY A 626 -15.64 -29.09 -3.20
N VAL A 627 -14.46 -28.48 -3.39
CA VAL A 627 -13.64 -28.66 -4.60
C VAL A 627 -12.58 -29.71 -4.31
N GLU A 628 -12.69 -30.86 -4.99
CA GLU A 628 -11.73 -31.96 -4.83
C GLU A 628 -10.42 -31.63 -5.53
N ILE A 629 -9.35 -31.61 -4.74
CA ILE A 629 -7.97 -31.39 -5.19
C ILE A 629 -7.15 -32.63 -4.88
N ARG A 630 -6.54 -33.20 -5.91
CA ARG A 630 -5.66 -34.37 -5.80
C ARG A 630 -4.19 -33.93 -5.80
N PHE A 631 -3.46 -34.27 -4.74
CA PHE A 631 -2.02 -34.04 -4.68
C PHE A 631 -1.26 -35.12 -5.46
N PHE A 632 -0.33 -34.70 -6.32
CA PHE A 632 0.55 -35.62 -7.01
C PHE A 632 1.75 -36.00 -6.12
N GLU A 633 1.73 -37.19 -5.54
CA GLU A 633 2.87 -37.74 -4.80
C GLU A 633 3.83 -38.47 -5.75
N SER A 634 5.04 -37.92 -5.91
CA SER A 634 6.16 -38.68 -6.46
C SER A 634 6.61 -39.66 -5.39
N SER A 635 6.15 -40.91 -5.44
CA SER A 635 6.57 -42.00 -4.56
C SER A 635 8.10 -42.07 -4.45
N GLY A 636 8.65 -41.65 -3.32
CA GLY A 636 10.06 -41.77 -2.98
C GLY A 636 10.25 -42.87 -1.93
N THR A 637 10.63 -44.07 -2.37
CA THR A 637 11.55 -45.01 -1.69
C THR A 637 11.63 -46.33 -2.49
N GLY A 638 12.82 -46.62 -3.05
CA GLY A 638 13.27 -47.98 -3.38
C GLY A 638 12.61 -48.71 -4.57
N SER A 639 13.02 -48.39 -5.80
CA SER A 639 13.31 -49.33 -6.91
C SER A 639 13.18 -48.59 -8.24
N ALA A 640 14.29 -48.51 -8.98
CA ALA A 640 14.29 -48.07 -10.36
C ALA A 640 13.61 -49.15 -11.23
N THR A 641 12.27 -49.17 -11.24
CA THR A 641 11.49 -49.95 -12.23
C THR A 641 10.21 -49.21 -12.59
N LYS A 642 10.14 -48.76 -13.85
CA LYS A 642 8.93 -48.48 -14.65
C LYS A 642 7.68 -48.01 -13.88
N THR A 643 7.50 -46.70 -13.77
CA THR A 643 6.17 -46.09 -13.71
C THR A 643 6.03 -45.10 -14.86
N ALA A 644 5.70 -45.64 -16.04
CA ALA A 644 4.91 -44.89 -17.01
C ALA A 644 3.59 -44.52 -16.33
N ALA A 645 3.12 -43.28 -16.52
CA ALA A 645 1.78 -42.88 -16.08
C ALA A 645 0.78 -43.94 -16.54
N THR A 646 0.12 -44.62 -15.60
CA THR A 646 -0.87 -45.64 -15.93
C THR A 646 -2.06 -44.97 -16.62
N THR A 647 -2.72 -45.71 -17.51
CA THR A 647 -3.88 -45.23 -18.29
C THR A 647 -5.07 -44.77 -17.42
N GLU A 648 -5.07 -45.10 -16.12
CA GLU A 648 -6.07 -44.67 -15.13
C GLU A 648 -5.78 -43.25 -14.59
N ASP A 649 -4.54 -42.93 -14.22
CA ASP A 649 -4.13 -41.56 -13.80
C ASP A 649 -4.37 -40.53 -14.92
N VAL A 650 -4.41 -40.99 -16.17
CA VAL A 650 -4.61 -40.19 -17.39
C VAL A 650 -6.08 -39.81 -17.61
N LYS A 651 -7.04 -40.69 -17.28
CA LYS A 651 -8.49 -40.40 -17.42
C LYS A 651 -9.05 -39.61 -16.23
N GLU A 652 -8.43 -39.70 -15.06
CA GLU A 652 -8.87 -39.01 -13.84
C GLU A 652 -8.42 -37.54 -13.78
N GLY A 653 -7.28 -37.19 -14.40
CA GLY A 653 -6.83 -35.79 -14.53
C GLY A 653 -7.77 -34.89 -15.34
N GLU A 654 -8.77 -35.46 -16.04
CA GLU A 654 -9.83 -34.71 -16.72
C GLU A 654 -11.00 -34.35 -15.78
N ARG A 655 -11.14 -35.01 -14.62
CA ARG A 655 -12.26 -34.81 -13.67
C ARG A 655 -11.91 -33.98 -12.44
N GLU A 656 -10.65 -33.94 -12.02
CA GLU A 656 -10.20 -33.30 -10.77
C GLU A 656 -9.10 -32.25 -11.01
N ILE A 657 -8.95 -31.28 -10.10
CA ILE A 657 -7.84 -30.31 -10.15
C ILE A 657 -6.58 -30.96 -9.55
N LEU A 658 -5.53 -31.11 -10.35
CA LEU A 658 -4.24 -31.61 -9.89
C LEU A 658 -3.45 -30.52 -9.16
N ALA A 659 -2.93 -30.83 -7.98
CA ALA A 659 -2.10 -29.93 -7.18
C ALA A 659 -0.67 -30.44 -6.97
N PHE A 660 0.28 -29.53 -7.10
CA PHE A 660 1.71 -29.76 -6.93
C PHE A 660 2.28 -28.84 -5.85
N ARG A 661 3.32 -29.33 -5.14
CA ARG A 661 3.99 -28.53 -4.11
C ARG A 661 4.76 -27.36 -4.71
N THR A 662 5.34 -27.54 -5.89
CA THR A 662 6.14 -26.52 -6.58
C THR A 662 5.72 -26.39 -8.05
N CYS A 663 5.85 -25.18 -8.61
CA CYS A 663 5.58 -24.94 -10.03
C CYS A 663 6.48 -25.79 -10.93
N LYS A 664 7.74 -26.02 -10.53
CA LYS A 664 8.66 -26.92 -11.23
C LYS A 664 8.12 -28.36 -11.35
N GLN A 665 7.50 -28.89 -10.31
CA GLN A 665 6.89 -30.23 -10.36
C GLN A 665 5.68 -30.27 -11.31
N ALA A 666 4.83 -29.24 -11.26
CA ALA A 666 3.71 -29.10 -12.19
C ALA A 666 4.18 -29.05 -13.64
N LEU A 667 5.26 -28.30 -13.92
CA LEU A 667 5.85 -28.18 -15.25
C LEU A 667 6.40 -29.51 -15.77
N LEU A 668 7.16 -30.23 -14.95
CA LEU A 668 7.71 -31.54 -15.29
C LEU A 668 6.61 -32.60 -15.53
N TRP A 669 5.47 -32.47 -14.84
CA TRP A 669 4.32 -33.32 -15.08
C TRP A 669 3.67 -32.99 -16.43
N CYS A 670 3.44 -31.69 -16.72
CA CYS A 670 2.88 -31.24 -18.01
C CYS A 670 3.75 -31.70 -19.19
N GLN A 671 5.07 -31.61 -19.06
CA GLN A 671 6.01 -32.08 -20.08
C GLN A 671 5.89 -33.59 -20.32
N ARG A 672 5.90 -34.40 -19.25
CA ARG A 672 5.74 -35.86 -19.37
C ARG A 672 4.40 -36.24 -19.99
N ARG A 673 3.33 -35.52 -19.65
CA ARG A 673 2.00 -35.73 -20.23
C ARG A 673 1.99 -35.42 -21.73
N TYR A 674 2.61 -34.32 -22.13
CA TYR A 674 2.76 -33.95 -23.54
C TYR A 674 3.52 -35.01 -24.34
N GLU A 675 4.64 -35.50 -23.81
CA GLU A 675 5.45 -36.56 -24.43
C GLU A 675 4.67 -37.87 -24.55
N HIS A 676 3.94 -38.26 -23.51
CA HIS A 676 3.13 -39.47 -23.51
C HIS A 676 2.00 -39.42 -24.56
N ASP A 677 1.30 -38.29 -24.68
CA ASP A 677 0.26 -38.10 -25.70
C ASP A 677 0.84 -38.07 -27.12
N ALA A 678 2.05 -37.54 -27.29
CA ALA A 678 2.76 -37.60 -28.57
C ALA A 678 3.12 -39.05 -28.94
N VAL A 679 3.53 -39.88 -27.99
CA VAL A 679 3.85 -41.31 -28.23
C VAL A 679 2.58 -42.13 -28.50
N GLN A 680 1.46 -41.84 -27.84
CA GLN A 680 0.19 -42.54 -28.08
C GLN A 680 -0.46 -42.17 -29.42
N SER A 681 -0.37 -40.91 -29.85
CA SER A 681 -0.85 -40.53 -31.20
C SER A 681 -0.05 -41.21 -32.33
N HIS A 682 1.21 -41.58 -32.07
CA HIS A 682 2.05 -42.33 -33.01
C HIS A 682 1.74 -43.83 -33.11
N THR A 683 1.05 -44.43 -32.14
CA THR A 683 0.73 -45.89 -32.15
C THR A 683 -0.67 -46.21 -32.69
N GLY A 684 -1.53 -45.21 -32.86
CA GLY A 684 -2.91 -45.37 -33.37
C GLY A 684 -3.10 -45.24 -34.89
N SER A 685 -2.03 -45.03 -35.67
CA SER A 685 -2.09 -44.85 -37.12
C SER A 685 -0.84 -45.40 -37.81
N ASP A 686 -0.72 -46.73 -37.86
CA ASP A 686 0.08 -47.38 -38.91
C ASP A 686 -0.62 -47.19 -40.26
N LYS A 687 -0.51 -45.98 -40.83
CA LYS A 687 -0.45 -45.88 -42.28
C LYS A 687 0.90 -46.48 -42.66
N LYS A 688 0.85 -47.65 -43.29
CA LYS A 688 1.99 -48.34 -43.92
C LYS A 688 2.87 -47.28 -44.57
N GLY A 689 4.08 -47.06 -44.04
CA GLY A 689 4.99 -46.06 -44.60
C GLY A 689 5.27 -46.38 -46.06
N LEU A 690 5.25 -45.36 -46.91
CA LEU A 690 5.61 -45.50 -48.32
C LEU A 690 7.03 -46.05 -48.44
N THR A 691 7.21 -47.06 -49.28
CA THR A 691 8.51 -47.60 -49.68
C THR A 691 9.24 -46.63 -50.61
N ASP A 692 10.56 -46.69 -50.67
CA ASP A 692 11.36 -45.77 -51.51
C ASP A 692 10.99 -45.84 -53.00
N GLU A 693 10.52 -46.99 -53.50
CA GLU A 693 10.00 -47.15 -54.87
C GLU A 693 8.66 -46.43 -55.07
N GLU A 694 7.73 -46.51 -54.11
CA GLU A 694 6.44 -45.80 -54.17
C GLU A 694 6.63 -44.28 -54.09
N VAL A 695 7.61 -43.81 -53.30
CA VAL A 695 7.98 -42.38 -53.25
C VAL A 695 8.56 -41.91 -54.59
N TYR A 696 9.37 -42.75 -55.25
CA TYR A 696 9.92 -42.45 -56.56
C TYR A 696 8.84 -42.41 -57.65
N ASP A 697 7.89 -43.36 -57.65
CA ASP A 697 6.79 -43.36 -58.60
C ASP A 697 5.88 -42.14 -58.41
N LEU A 698 5.57 -41.77 -57.16
CA LEU A 698 4.83 -40.53 -56.86
C LEU A 698 5.59 -39.28 -57.32
N PHE A 699 6.90 -39.23 -57.09
CA PHE A 699 7.76 -38.15 -57.57
C PHE A 699 7.72 -38.03 -59.10
N CYS A 700 7.87 -39.15 -59.83
CA CYS A 700 7.79 -39.18 -61.29
C CYS A 700 6.43 -38.69 -61.80
N THR A 701 5.35 -39.12 -61.15
CA THR A 701 3.98 -38.76 -61.52
C THR A 701 3.68 -37.28 -61.27
N GLN A 702 4.07 -36.74 -60.12
CA GLN A 702 3.82 -35.34 -59.73
C GLN A 702 4.67 -34.36 -60.54
N THR A 703 5.94 -34.68 -60.78
CA THR A 703 6.87 -33.79 -61.48
C THR A 703 6.84 -33.95 -63.01
N LYS A 704 6.17 -35.00 -63.51
CA LYS A 704 6.24 -35.49 -64.91
C LYS A 704 7.69 -35.76 -65.33
N PHE A 705 8.48 -36.35 -64.43
CA PHE A 705 9.85 -36.75 -64.73
C PHE A 705 9.82 -38.01 -65.58
N GLU A 706 10.19 -37.89 -66.85
CA GLU A 706 10.46 -39.06 -67.69
C GLU A 706 11.96 -39.35 -67.68
N PRO A 707 12.38 -40.49 -67.10
CA PRO A 707 13.73 -41.01 -67.21
C PRO A 707 14.31 -40.84 -68.63
N ARG A 708 13.58 -41.31 -69.63
CA ARG A 708 14.09 -41.46 -71.00
C ARG A 708 14.44 -40.12 -71.66
N GLU A 709 13.77 -39.02 -71.34
CA GLU A 709 14.07 -37.71 -71.94
C GLU A 709 15.34 -37.07 -71.37
N VAL A 710 15.57 -37.22 -70.05
CA VAL A 710 16.80 -36.73 -69.41
C VAL A 710 17.99 -37.66 -69.70
N PHE A 711 17.73 -38.96 -69.92
CA PHE A 711 18.73 -40.01 -70.11
C PHE A 711 19.11 -40.32 -71.58
N ALA A 712 18.41 -39.82 -72.61
CA ALA A 712 18.60 -40.29 -74.00
C ALA A 712 19.81 -39.72 -74.78
N THR A 713 20.62 -38.80 -74.23
CA THR A 713 21.80 -38.28 -74.96
C THR A 713 22.99 -37.94 -74.08
N GLU A 714 23.39 -38.84 -73.16
CA GLU A 714 24.76 -38.83 -72.63
C GLU A 714 25.61 -39.83 -73.42
N ASN A 715 26.70 -39.34 -74.02
CA ASN A 715 27.68 -40.19 -74.68
C ASN A 715 28.29 -41.12 -73.63
N VAL A 716 28.15 -42.42 -73.89
CA VAL A 716 28.76 -43.52 -73.15
C VAL A 716 30.27 -43.42 -73.31
N SER A 717 30.96 -42.71 -72.40
CA SER A 717 32.42 -42.81 -72.31
C SER A 717 33.05 -42.59 -70.93
N ASP A 718 32.32 -42.17 -69.88
CA ASP A 718 32.94 -41.89 -68.56
C ASP A 718 32.17 -42.50 -67.34
N ILE A 719 31.71 -43.76 -67.43
CA ILE A 719 31.13 -44.46 -66.27
C ILE A 719 31.84 -45.81 -66.09
N GLU A 720 32.64 -45.95 -65.02
CA GLU A 720 33.39 -47.17 -64.65
C GLU A 720 32.56 -48.23 -63.89
N GLU A 721 31.23 -48.08 -63.75
CA GLU A 721 30.37 -49.06 -63.09
C GLU A 721 29.11 -49.42 -63.92
N PRO A 722 28.62 -50.69 -63.84
CA PRO A 722 27.51 -51.16 -64.68
C PRO A 722 26.19 -50.46 -64.34
N ILE A 723 25.45 -50.03 -65.36
CA ILE A 723 24.14 -49.37 -65.24
C ILE A 723 23.15 -50.31 -64.53
N PRO A 724 22.61 -49.94 -63.35
CA PRO A 724 21.64 -50.77 -62.64
C PRO A 724 20.31 -50.85 -63.39
N THR A 725 19.66 -52.01 -63.33
CA THR A 725 18.40 -52.33 -64.04
C THR A 725 17.15 -51.68 -63.44
N SER A 726 17.21 -51.13 -62.22
CA SER A 726 16.09 -50.41 -61.60
C SER A 726 16.23 -48.89 -61.77
N THR A 727 15.12 -48.23 -62.15
CA THR A 727 15.03 -46.77 -62.39
C THR A 727 15.31 -45.94 -61.13
N LEU A 728 14.98 -46.45 -59.94
CA LEU A 728 15.33 -45.86 -58.64
C LEU A 728 16.86 -45.79 -58.43
N ALA A 729 17.57 -46.88 -58.75
CA ALA A 729 19.02 -46.95 -58.58
C ALA A 729 19.77 -46.00 -59.53
N GLN A 730 19.19 -45.75 -60.72
CA GLN A 730 19.71 -44.75 -61.67
C GLN A 730 19.58 -43.31 -61.12
N LEU A 731 18.45 -42.97 -60.47
CA LEU A 731 18.29 -41.66 -59.82
C LEU A 731 19.31 -41.46 -58.69
N ILE A 732 19.55 -42.50 -57.88
CA ILE A 732 20.49 -42.44 -56.76
C ILE A 732 21.94 -42.32 -57.25
N ALA A 733 22.33 -43.09 -58.27
CA ALA A 733 23.67 -43.04 -58.89
C ALA A 733 24.00 -41.66 -59.48
N LEU A 734 22.99 -40.91 -59.94
CA LEU A 734 23.13 -39.59 -60.54
C LEU A 734 23.01 -38.42 -59.54
N GLY A 735 22.90 -38.70 -58.24
CA GLY A 735 22.95 -37.70 -57.17
C GLY A 735 21.62 -37.31 -56.53
N GLY A 736 20.53 -38.05 -56.79
CA GLY A 736 19.25 -37.93 -56.10
C GLY A 736 19.21 -38.74 -54.79
N ARG A 737 18.53 -38.24 -53.76
CA ARG A 737 18.40 -38.90 -52.45
C ARG A 737 16.96 -38.83 -51.94
N ILE A 738 16.41 -39.96 -51.52
CA ILE A 738 15.10 -40.02 -50.86
C ILE A 738 15.31 -39.87 -49.35
N GLN A 739 14.56 -38.96 -48.73
CA GLN A 739 14.69 -38.62 -47.31
C GLN A 739 13.32 -38.60 -46.63
N ASN A 740 13.21 -39.28 -45.49
CA ASN A 740 12.01 -39.29 -44.65
C ASN A 740 12.20 -38.32 -43.48
N TYR A 741 11.30 -37.36 -43.36
CA TYR A 741 11.28 -36.34 -42.31
C TYR A 741 10.17 -36.62 -41.30
N HIS A 742 10.54 -36.67 -40.03
CA HIS A 742 9.59 -36.86 -38.93
C HIS A 742 8.84 -35.56 -38.64
N SER A 743 7.61 -35.66 -38.12
CA SER A 743 6.85 -34.49 -37.68
C SER A 743 7.66 -33.66 -36.65
N GLY A 744 7.77 -32.35 -36.89
CA GLY A 744 8.54 -31.41 -36.09
C GLY A 744 10.02 -31.29 -36.46
N GLN A 745 10.56 -32.16 -37.32
CA GLN A 745 11.94 -32.06 -37.80
C GLN A 745 12.10 -30.85 -38.72
N LEU A 746 13.17 -30.09 -38.52
CA LEU A 746 13.54 -28.97 -39.39
C LEU A 746 14.22 -29.51 -40.65
N ILE A 747 13.68 -29.13 -41.82
CA ILE A 747 14.32 -29.32 -43.11
C ILE A 747 15.27 -28.14 -43.29
N MET A 748 16.57 -28.37 -43.04
CA MET A 748 17.56 -27.29 -43.02
C MET A 748 17.96 -26.84 -44.42
N GLN A 749 18.02 -25.53 -44.61
CA GLN A 749 18.48 -24.88 -45.84
C GLN A 749 19.95 -25.23 -46.09
N ASN A 750 20.21 -26.13 -47.04
CA ASN A 750 21.55 -26.35 -47.56
C ASN A 750 21.58 -25.70 -48.95
N PRO A 751 22.32 -24.60 -49.19
CA PRO A 751 22.27 -23.80 -50.42
C PRO A 751 22.75 -24.52 -51.69
N GLN A 752 22.94 -25.84 -51.62
CA GLN A 752 23.41 -26.71 -52.68
C GLN A 752 22.48 -27.90 -52.96
N ARG A 753 21.20 -27.83 -52.54
CA ARG A 753 20.21 -28.89 -52.78
C ARG A 753 18.84 -28.32 -53.12
N ILE A 754 18.16 -28.94 -54.07
CA ILE A 754 16.74 -28.69 -54.38
C ILE A 754 15.93 -29.82 -53.72
N VAL A 755 14.88 -29.47 -52.97
CA VAL A 755 14.07 -30.43 -52.22
C VAL A 755 12.65 -30.45 -52.78
N PHE A 756 12.21 -31.62 -53.24
CA PHE A 756 10.85 -31.86 -53.71
C PHE A 756 10.05 -32.57 -52.62
N LEU A 757 8.97 -31.95 -52.14
CA LEU A 757 8.08 -32.57 -51.15
C LEU A 757 7.05 -33.45 -51.88
N VAL A 758 7.15 -34.77 -51.73
CA VAL A 758 6.33 -35.74 -52.47
C VAL A 758 5.04 -36.07 -51.72
N ASP A 759 5.11 -36.19 -50.39
CA ASP A 759 3.96 -36.44 -49.52
C ASP A 759 4.18 -35.81 -48.13
N GLY A 760 3.09 -35.39 -47.50
CA GLY A 760 3.09 -34.70 -46.19
C GLY A 760 2.93 -33.17 -46.26
N GLU A 761 2.69 -32.54 -45.10
CA GLU A 761 2.53 -31.09 -44.96
C GLU A 761 3.71 -30.46 -44.22
N ALA A 762 4.18 -29.32 -44.70
CA ALA A 762 5.24 -28.54 -44.06
C ALA A 762 4.86 -27.05 -43.92
N GLU A 763 5.45 -26.39 -42.92
CA GLU A 763 5.21 -24.97 -42.60
C GLU A 763 6.51 -24.19 -42.72
N ILE A 764 6.46 -23.04 -43.41
CA ILE A 764 7.61 -22.13 -43.52
C ILE A 764 7.71 -21.26 -42.27
N ILE A 765 8.84 -21.33 -41.57
CA ILE A 765 9.17 -20.54 -40.38
C ILE A 765 10.35 -19.64 -40.72
N THR A 766 10.21 -18.34 -40.49
CA THR A 766 11.31 -17.37 -40.63
C THR A 766 12.14 -17.37 -39.34
N ALA A 767 13.42 -17.75 -39.42
CA ALA A 767 14.33 -17.72 -38.27
C ALA A 767 15.21 -16.47 -38.32
N ALA A 768 15.14 -15.62 -37.29
CA ALA A 768 16.06 -14.51 -37.08
C ALA A 768 17.41 -15.06 -36.57
N THR A 769 18.50 -14.79 -37.28
CA THR A 769 19.85 -15.17 -36.83
C THR A 769 20.35 -14.18 -35.78
N ASN A 770 20.54 -14.65 -34.54
CA ASN A 770 21.26 -13.90 -33.50
C ASN A 770 22.75 -13.83 -33.85
N SER A 771 23.24 -12.68 -34.32
CA SER A 771 24.67 -12.37 -34.31
C SER A 771 24.98 -11.42 -33.15
N SER A 772 25.59 -11.98 -32.10
CA SER A 772 26.30 -11.22 -31.08
C SER A 772 27.58 -10.62 -31.67
N LEU A 773 27.68 -9.30 -31.76
CA LEU A 773 28.98 -8.62 -31.74
C LEU A 773 28.83 -7.24 -31.08
N SER A 774 29.64 -7.07 -30.04
CA SER A 774 29.87 -5.86 -29.25
C SER A 774 30.29 -4.65 -30.08
N THR A 775 29.78 -3.47 -29.71
CA THR A 775 30.58 -2.24 -29.59
C THR A 775 29.91 -1.26 -28.63
N ASP A 776 30.62 -0.98 -27.53
CA ASP A 776 30.44 0.22 -26.72
C ASP A 776 30.68 1.47 -27.56
N ALA A 777 29.81 2.48 -27.42
CA ALA A 777 30.20 3.89 -27.48
C ALA A 777 29.12 4.75 -26.82
N SER A 778 29.48 5.33 -25.68
CA SER A 778 28.78 6.44 -25.06
C SER A 778 28.82 7.68 -25.95
N THR A 779 27.70 8.41 -26.06
CA THR A 779 27.69 9.88 -25.97
C THR A 779 26.27 10.42 -25.89
N SER A 780 26.10 11.29 -24.90
CA SER A 780 24.93 12.06 -24.55
C SER A 780 24.60 13.13 -25.59
N ARG A 781 23.34 13.18 -26.04
CA ARG A 781 22.64 14.44 -26.36
C ARG A 781 21.17 14.33 -25.96
N LEU A 782 20.77 15.25 -25.07
CA LEU A 782 19.39 15.49 -24.68
C LEU A 782 18.53 15.80 -25.91
N SER A 783 17.52 14.97 -26.15
CA SER A 783 16.50 15.17 -27.19
C SER A 783 15.17 15.51 -26.53
N LEU A 784 14.44 16.41 -27.18
CA LEU A 784 13.16 17.04 -26.83
C LEU A 784 12.04 16.07 -26.37
N THR A 785 12.23 14.76 -26.55
CA THR A 785 11.31 13.68 -26.16
C THR A 785 11.10 13.57 -24.65
N ASN A 786 12.11 13.89 -23.83
CA ASN A 786 11.96 13.85 -22.36
C ASN A 786 11.18 15.06 -21.80
N PHE A 787 11.07 16.16 -22.56
CA PHE A 787 10.25 17.32 -22.17
C PHE A 787 8.77 17.09 -22.50
N LEU A 788 8.48 16.34 -23.58
CA LEU A 788 7.11 15.98 -23.97
C LEU A 788 6.46 14.90 -23.09
N MET A 789 7.26 14.13 -22.33
CA MET A 789 6.76 13.16 -21.33
C MET A 789 6.36 13.79 -19.99
N MET A 790 6.53 15.11 -19.80
CA MET A 790 6.19 15.81 -18.56
C MET A 790 4.81 16.51 -18.58
N MET A 791 4.01 16.34 -19.64
CA MET A 791 2.67 16.94 -19.73
C MET A 791 1.57 15.96 -19.27
N PRO A 792 0.53 16.41 -18.54
CA PRO A 792 -0.54 15.55 -18.03
C PRO A 792 -1.36 14.88 -19.15
N HIS A 793 -1.66 13.59 -18.94
CA HIS A 793 -2.19 12.63 -19.93
C HIS A 793 -3.50 13.03 -20.63
N GLU A 794 -4.32 13.91 -20.05
CA GLU A 794 -5.61 14.32 -20.63
C GLU A 794 -5.47 15.36 -21.76
N SER A 795 -4.37 16.12 -21.79
CA SER A 795 -4.09 17.07 -22.87
C SER A 795 -3.56 16.41 -24.15
N LEU A 796 -2.92 15.24 -24.02
CA LEU A 796 -2.39 14.43 -25.12
C LEU A 796 -3.46 13.58 -25.80
N ALA A 797 -4.53 13.20 -25.08
CA ALA A 797 -5.65 12.46 -25.65
C ALA A 797 -6.40 13.31 -26.70
N TYR A 798 -6.68 14.57 -26.37
CA TYR A 798 -7.41 15.48 -27.28
C TYR A 798 -6.62 15.86 -28.54
N VAL A 799 -5.28 15.97 -28.45
CA VAL A 799 -4.42 16.25 -29.63
C VAL A 799 -4.22 14.99 -30.47
N ARG A 800 -4.13 13.80 -29.87
CA ARG A 800 -3.97 12.52 -30.56
C ARG A 800 -5.24 12.07 -31.28
N GLU A 801 -6.40 12.34 -30.69
CA GLU A 801 -7.71 12.00 -31.25
C GLU A 801 -8.07 12.92 -32.44
N ARG A 802 -7.65 14.20 -32.39
CA ARG A 802 -7.86 15.15 -33.49
C ARG A 802 -6.84 15.00 -34.63
N ALA A 803 -5.60 14.62 -34.34
CA ALA A 803 -4.58 14.31 -35.36
C ALA A 803 -4.89 13.03 -36.14
N ASN A 804 -5.49 12.02 -35.50
CA ASN A 804 -5.91 10.79 -36.17
C ASN A 804 -7.16 10.96 -37.04
N SER A 805 -7.97 12.01 -36.85
CA SER A 805 -9.17 12.28 -37.67
C SER A 805 -8.89 12.99 -39.00
N LEU A 806 -7.68 13.53 -39.20
CA LEU A 806 -7.27 14.27 -40.41
C LEU A 806 -6.32 13.49 -41.32
N TRP A 807 -5.93 12.26 -40.92
CA TRP A 807 -4.99 11.41 -41.66
C TRP A 807 -5.52 9.97 -41.84
N THR A 808 -6.83 9.81 -42.04
CA THR A 808 -7.41 8.59 -42.59
C THR A 808 -7.80 8.80 -44.05
N GLY A 809 -6.79 8.74 -44.91
CA GLY A 809 -6.93 8.56 -46.35
C GLY A 809 -6.06 7.40 -46.79
N SER A 810 -6.68 6.22 -46.94
CA SER A 810 -6.21 5.08 -47.75
C SER A 810 -4.77 4.56 -47.50
N ARG A 811 -4.63 3.57 -46.61
CA ARG A 811 -3.93 2.27 -46.82
C ARG A 811 -3.85 1.50 -45.51
N ALA A 812 -4.81 0.60 -45.30
CA ALA A 812 -4.67 -0.47 -44.33
C ALA A 812 -3.74 -1.53 -44.94
N GLN A 813 -2.50 -1.59 -44.48
CA GLN A 813 -1.56 -2.66 -44.78
C GLN A 813 -1.84 -3.81 -43.80
N GLN A 814 -2.44 -4.87 -44.30
CA GLN A 814 -2.64 -6.14 -43.60
C GLN A 814 -1.27 -6.74 -43.22
N ASN A 815 -0.88 -6.63 -41.96
CA ASN A 815 0.11 -7.55 -41.38
C ASN A 815 -0.62 -8.80 -40.88
N VAL A 816 -1.03 -9.64 -41.84
CA VAL A 816 -1.29 -11.06 -41.61
C VAL A 816 0.01 -11.75 -42.03
N ALA A 817 0.86 -12.13 -41.08
CA ALA A 817 1.91 -13.10 -41.34
C ALA A 817 1.22 -14.46 -41.53
N SER A 818 0.69 -14.70 -42.72
CA SER A 818 0.21 -16.02 -43.13
C SER A 818 1.43 -16.93 -43.23
N SER A 819 1.54 -17.91 -42.33
CA SER A 819 2.41 -19.06 -42.54
C SER A 819 1.97 -19.72 -43.85
N ALA A 820 2.76 -19.59 -44.92
CA ALA A 820 2.47 -20.31 -46.15
C ALA A 820 2.56 -21.82 -45.87
N ARG A 821 1.47 -22.54 -46.12
CA ARG A 821 1.42 -24.00 -46.02
C ARG A 821 1.97 -24.57 -47.30
N VAL A 822 2.87 -25.54 -47.17
CA VAL A 822 3.46 -26.26 -48.31
C VAL A 822 2.89 -27.66 -48.32
N GLY A 823 2.13 -27.97 -49.37
CA GLY A 823 1.49 -29.28 -49.58
C GLY A 823 2.32 -30.24 -50.45
N ALA A 824 1.84 -31.47 -50.60
CA ALA A 824 2.43 -32.47 -51.48
C ALA A 824 2.48 -31.99 -52.94
N GLY A 825 3.64 -32.07 -53.59
CA GLY A 825 3.89 -31.64 -54.97
C GLY A 825 4.54 -30.26 -55.12
N GLU A 826 4.76 -29.51 -54.03
CA GLU A 826 5.44 -28.22 -54.06
C GLU A 826 6.97 -28.35 -54.07
N ILE A 827 7.64 -27.43 -54.79
CA ILE A 827 9.09 -27.39 -54.97
C ILE A 827 9.69 -26.35 -54.05
N LEU A 828 10.63 -26.76 -53.19
CA LEU A 828 11.40 -25.84 -52.36
C LEU A 828 12.76 -25.58 -53.03
N ASP A 829 12.85 -24.45 -53.74
CA ASP A 829 14.12 -23.99 -54.32
C ASP A 829 14.92 -23.16 -53.31
N PHE A 830 16.13 -23.60 -53.02
CA PHE A 830 17.06 -22.96 -52.10
C PHE A 830 18.26 -22.31 -52.79
N ILE A 831 18.25 -22.23 -54.13
CA ILE A 831 19.30 -21.61 -54.93
C ILE A 831 18.98 -20.11 -55.12
N GLN A 832 19.58 -19.26 -54.28
CA GLN A 832 19.53 -17.80 -54.48
C GLN A 832 20.12 -17.41 -55.84
N ARG A 833 19.32 -16.76 -56.70
CA ARG A 833 19.76 -16.29 -58.02
C ARG A 833 19.84 -14.77 -58.20
N ASP A 834 19.63 -13.97 -57.16
CA ASP A 834 19.71 -12.51 -57.25
C ASP A 834 20.71 -11.89 -56.25
N GLU A 835 21.80 -11.30 -56.78
CA GLU A 835 22.76 -10.49 -56.02
C GLU A 835 22.21 -9.09 -55.65
N SER A 836 20.98 -8.75 -56.00
CA SER A 836 20.37 -7.43 -55.74
C SER A 836 19.57 -7.36 -54.43
N PHE A 837 19.41 -8.46 -53.69
CA PHE A 837 18.56 -8.57 -52.50
C PHE A 837 19.32 -8.91 -51.20
N VAL A 838 20.57 -8.45 -51.07
CA VAL A 838 21.51 -8.82 -49.98
C VAL A 838 21.22 -8.14 -48.62
N GLN A 839 20.13 -7.40 -48.44
CA GLN A 839 19.85 -6.71 -47.16
C GLN A 839 18.97 -7.48 -46.15
N ASP A 840 18.24 -8.52 -46.54
CA ASP A 840 17.46 -9.32 -45.58
C ASP A 840 18.12 -10.68 -45.30
N LYS A 841 18.90 -10.74 -44.20
CA LYS A 841 19.45 -11.98 -43.63
C LYS A 841 18.38 -12.79 -42.88
N THR A 842 17.28 -13.12 -43.54
CA THR A 842 16.25 -14.00 -42.96
C THR A 842 16.35 -15.39 -43.56
N MET A 843 16.79 -16.37 -42.77
CA MET A 843 16.79 -17.78 -43.17
C MET A 843 15.36 -18.31 -43.13
N ARG A 844 14.88 -18.85 -44.26
CA ARG A 844 13.59 -19.56 -44.32
C ARG A 844 13.85 -21.02 -43.90
N VAL A 845 13.30 -21.41 -42.76
CA VAL A 845 13.42 -22.76 -42.22
C VAL A 845 12.07 -23.46 -42.36
N VAL A 846 12.03 -24.63 -42.99
CA VAL A 846 10.78 -25.38 -43.17
C VAL A 846 10.66 -26.43 -42.08
N ARG A 847 9.53 -26.47 -41.37
CA ARG A 847 9.24 -27.47 -40.32
C ARG A 847 8.18 -28.44 -40.84
N ALA A 848 8.48 -29.73 -40.80
CA ALA A 848 7.49 -30.77 -41.12
C ALA A 848 6.36 -30.76 -40.07
N ARG A 849 5.09 -30.70 -40.49
CA ARG A 849 3.90 -30.80 -39.61
C ARG A 849 3.38 -32.23 -39.51
N SER A 850 3.58 -33.03 -40.56
CA SER A 850 3.31 -34.47 -40.59
C SER A 850 4.60 -35.22 -40.92
N ARG A 851 4.52 -36.55 -41.06
CA ARG A 851 5.61 -37.32 -41.69
C ARG A 851 5.68 -36.88 -43.14
N CYS A 852 6.86 -36.44 -43.59
CA CYS A 852 7.05 -35.93 -44.95
C CYS A 852 8.06 -36.79 -45.71
N TYR A 853 7.75 -37.13 -46.94
CA TYR A 853 8.65 -37.82 -47.86
C TYR A 853 9.15 -36.82 -48.90
N ALA A 854 10.47 -36.70 -49.03
CA ALA A 854 11.07 -35.75 -49.95
C ALA A 854 12.17 -36.39 -50.81
N VAL A 855 12.31 -35.89 -52.03
CA VAL A 855 13.42 -36.21 -52.94
C VAL A 855 14.36 -35.01 -53.00
N GLU A 856 15.59 -35.19 -52.55
CA GLU A 856 16.65 -34.17 -52.59
C GLU A 856 17.57 -34.41 -53.79
N ILE A 857 17.83 -33.37 -54.58
CA ILE A 857 18.80 -33.41 -55.68
C ILE A 857 19.99 -32.54 -55.29
N GLY A 858 21.17 -33.16 -55.18
CA GLY A 858 22.40 -32.49 -54.75
C GLY A 858 23.29 -31.98 -55.89
N THR A 859 24.26 -31.11 -55.54
CA THR A 859 25.24 -30.52 -56.48
C THR A 859 26.31 -31.48 -57.03
N LYS A 860 26.47 -32.69 -56.48
CA LYS A 860 27.53 -33.65 -56.83
C LYS A 860 27.08 -34.74 -57.82
N GLY A 861 26.15 -34.43 -58.73
CA GLY A 861 25.53 -35.37 -59.67
C GLY A 861 25.58 -34.91 -61.15
N SER A 862 24.87 -35.62 -62.05
CA SER A 862 24.81 -35.27 -63.48
C SER A 862 24.31 -33.83 -63.68
N GLU A 863 25.02 -33.07 -64.51
CA GLU A 863 24.73 -31.67 -64.82
C GLU A 863 23.34 -31.50 -65.46
N ARG A 864 22.87 -32.51 -66.20
CA ARG A 864 21.54 -32.48 -66.84
C ARG A 864 20.39 -32.70 -65.86
N LEU A 865 20.53 -33.62 -64.90
CA LEU A 865 19.53 -33.80 -63.84
C LEU A 865 19.38 -32.52 -63.01
N ARG A 866 20.50 -31.85 -62.75
CA ARG A 866 20.53 -30.55 -62.09
C ARG A 866 19.84 -29.46 -62.93
N THR A 867 20.15 -29.38 -64.22
CA THR A 867 19.57 -28.37 -65.12
C THR A 867 18.07 -28.56 -65.27
N TRP A 868 17.62 -29.82 -65.36
CA TRP A 868 16.20 -30.18 -65.37
C TRP A 868 15.50 -29.76 -64.06
N ALA A 869 16.09 -30.07 -62.90
CA ALA A 869 15.50 -29.71 -61.61
C ALA A 869 15.39 -28.18 -61.41
N ILE A 870 16.39 -27.42 -61.87
CA ILE A 870 16.39 -25.96 -61.85
C ILE A 870 15.32 -25.39 -62.80
N ASP A 871 15.23 -25.92 -64.02
CA ASP A 871 14.23 -25.47 -65.00
C ASP A 871 12.80 -25.75 -64.48
N LYS A 872 12.57 -26.94 -63.91
CA LYS A 872 11.28 -27.29 -63.29
C LYS A 872 10.89 -26.39 -62.12
N ALA A 873 11.86 -26.01 -61.26
CA ALA A 873 11.63 -25.06 -60.18
C ALA A 873 11.27 -23.65 -60.72
N ALA A 874 11.94 -23.19 -61.78
CA ALA A 874 11.68 -21.91 -62.42
C ALA A 874 10.30 -21.84 -63.08
N TRP A 875 9.88 -22.91 -63.78
CA TRP A 875 8.55 -23.01 -64.39
C TRP A 875 7.42 -22.98 -63.35
N TRP A 876 7.64 -23.56 -62.16
CA TRP A 876 6.66 -23.57 -61.07
C TRP A 876 6.44 -22.17 -60.47
N LEU A 877 7.51 -21.41 -60.24
CA LEU A 877 7.44 -20.02 -59.76
C LEU A 877 6.69 -19.08 -60.74
N ILE A 878 6.85 -19.30 -62.05
CA ILE A 878 6.14 -18.54 -63.08
C ILE A 878 4.63 -18.84 -63.05
N LEU A 879 4.26 -20.12 -62.92
CA LEU A 879 2.86 -20.57 -62.82
C LEU A 879 2.16 -20.02 -61.57
N ASP A 880 2.85 -19.98 -60.42
CA ASP A 880 2.29 -19.46 -59.17
C ASP A 880 2.06 -17.93 -59.23
N SER A 881 2.87 -17.19 -60.01
CA SER A 881 2.65 -15.75 -60.27
C SER A 881 1.55 -15.44 -61.29
N ILE A 882 1.12 -16.44 -62.08
CA ILE A 882 0.04 -16.30 -63.07
C ILE A 882 -1.32 -16.70 -62.44
N VAL A 883 -1.30 -17.52 -61.38
CA VAL A 883 -2.49 -18.01 -60.67
C VAL A 883 -2.83 -17.20 -59.41
N SER A 884 -1.88 -16.42 -58.86
CA SER A 884 -2.12 -15.38 -57.84
C SER A 884 -2.46 -14.02 -58.44
#